data_AF-A0A497RW15-F1
#
_entry.id   AF-A0A497RW15-F1
#
_cell.length_a   1.000
_cell.length_b   1.000
_cell.length_c   1.000
_cell.angle_alpha   90.00
_cell.angle_beta   90.00
_cell.angle_gamma   90.00
#
_symmetry.space_group_name_H-M   'P 1'
#
loop_
_entity.id
_entity.type
_entity.pdbx_description
1 polymer ?
#
loop_
_entity_poly.entity_id
_entity_poly.type
_entity_poly.pdbx_seq_one_letter_code
_entity_poly.pdbx_strand_id
1 'polypeptide(L)'
;MKREKILIGTALMIFFVFIISNANAISDRDLADAYYQQAKEAYDTGDCVNASEMANRALTLYIKINYEEGISKTTTLIGDINTCLKETGDELYATAMDYYNKKEYENCITFARRAKEQYSHIPDPVGMNECEKLIQDAEREIEKEKVKRADELYETAMRLYEDENLIEAPIKAKEALDIYTEINNDEGISKCNALLSAIDRRIYEIKQEAETNYRRANDHYKKATETESFDDFMKAKEYAEEAKGLFDKIGDKDGYAKSRDLITLVNGEIERLEEEFKGKADSYYNEGMTELLYCKGEQDMEKATGFCNNAKQKIEKAKSIYYQLYEWAKDIKDYKKRDEKKKFYIGKINKCDNRLKEIEDEIGRRRDIKKAEDLFVDANTFFTQGDCRNASRFANEARSLFDKANHFPGVYKCETLIYQINECLEKLKDADRYYKNATTYYEIADPDNATIMLKKARQIYEEVNNQEGIEKCNSLKEKITEMSKKKEDANLLIGEAEMYFEQNRFEDSIKAAEKAKAIYEEINYEEGVSKAKSLIEDNKEMIDIHSREAKRNMMITIGAILLAITLSIASWWIRKAQKERMERGRLESERRRLEEELRRKKEEEKRREEKRRRELEIERKKLKAMVEEEMKRLEREKRRK
;
A
#
# COMPACT_ATOMS: atom_id res chain seq x y z
N MET A 1 -66.96 -94.65 -26.24
CA MET A 1 -68.17 -95.25 -26.84
C MET A 1 -68.04 -95.23 -28.34
N LYS A 2 -68.17 -96.41 -28.96
CA LYS A 2 -68.34 -96.71 -30.41
C LYS A 2 -67.15 -96.34 -31.32
N ARG A 3 -66.27 -97.33 -31.57
CA ARG A 3 -66.23 -98.26 -32.75
C ARG A 3 -65.49 -97.57 -33.91
N GLU A 4 -64.47 -98.09 -34.56
CA GLU A 4 -63.71 -99.33 -34.52
C GLU A 4 -62.52 -99.07 -35.48
N LYS A 5 -61.32 -99.58 -35.13
CA LYS A 5 -60.20 -99.89 -36.06
C LYS A 5 -59.50 -98.74 -36.81
N ILE A 6 -58.43 -98.21 -36.21
CA ILE A 6 -57.14 -98.05 -36.90
C ILE A 6 -56.05 -98.48 -35.90
N LEU A 7 -55.66 -99.74 -35.97
CA LEU A 7 -54.44 -100.24 -35.35
C LEU A 7 -53.70 -101.04 -36.43
N ILE A 8 -52.40 -100.77 -36.53
CA ILE A 8 -51.36 -101.57 -37.19
C ILE A 8 -51.17 -101.30 -38.69
N GLY A 9 -50.17 -100.48 -38.98
CA GLY A 9 -49.60 -100.29 -40.31
C GLY A 9 -48.23 -99.61 -40.31
N THR A 10 -47.45 -99.70 -39.22
CA THR A 10 -46.04 -99.25 -39.15
C THR A 10 -45.11 -100.42 -38.91
N ALA A 11 -45.28 -101.48 -39.69
CA ALA A 11 -44.32 -102.55 -39.82
C ALA A 11 -44.50 -103.14 -41.22
N LEU A 12 -43.65 -102.72 -42.17
CA LEU A 12 -43.13 -103.48 -43.32
C LEU A 12 -42.66 -102.53 -44.44
N MET A 13 -41.47 -101.95 -44.27
CA MET A 13 -40.57 -101.69 -45.39
C MET A 13 -39.15 -102.18 -45.01
N ILE A 14 -38.97 -103.49 -45.25
CA ILE A 14 -37.82 -104.11 -45.91
C ILE A 14 -36.41 -103.79 -45.36
N PHE A 15 -35.83 -104.74 -44.61
CA PHE A 15 -34.68 -105.52 -45.09
C PHE A 15 -34.55 -106.81 -44.27
N PHE A 16 -35.24 -107.85 -44.73
CA PHE A 16 -34.95 -109.25 -44.40
C PHE A 16 -34.16 -109.82 -45.59
N VAL A 17 -32.84 -109.92 -45.44
CA VAL A 17 -31.99 -110.84 -46.21
C VAL A 17 -31.18 -111.60 -45.18
N PHE A 18 -31.11 -112.93 -45.32
CA PHE A 18 -30.73 -113.98 -44.36
C PHE A 18 -31.91 -114.42 -43.46
N ILE A 19 -32.50 -115.62 -43.56
CA ILE A 19 -32.00 -116.95 -43.95
C ILE A 19 -33.18 -117.75 -44.55
N ILE A 20 -32.97 -118.45 -45.68
CA ILE A 20 -33.20 -119.90 -45.84
C ILE A 20 -32.35 -120.33 -47.05
N SER A 21 -31.18 -120.86 -46.73
CA SER A 21 -30.52 -121.90 -47.51
C SER A 21 -31.37 -123.17 -47.38
N ASN A 22 -32.23 -123.43 -48.37
CA ASN A 22 -32.58 -124.77 -48.84
C ASN A 22 -33.22 -124.68 -50.23
N ALA A 23 -32.35 -124.88 -51.22
CA ALA A 23 -32.53 -125.27 -52.61
C ALA A 23 -33.96 -125.40 -53.16
N ASN A 24 -34.38 -124.38 -53.92
CA ASN A 24 -34.74 -124.54 -55.33
C ASN A 24 -34.09 -123.36 -56.06
N ALA A 25 -33.34 -123.62 -57.12
CA ALA A 25 -32.86 -122.55 -57.99
C ALA A 25 -34.12 -121.87 -58.56
N ILE A 26 -34.41 -120.63 -58.13
CA ILE A 26 -35.44 -119.82 -58.77
C ILE A 26 -35.02 -119.75 -60.24
N SER A 27 -35.90 -120.24 -61.12
CA SER A 27 -35.67 -120.12 -62.56
C SER A 27 -35.57 -118.64 -62.89
N ASP A 28 -34.57 -118.25 -63.69
CA ASP A 28 -34.43 -116.89 -64.20
C ASP A 28 -35.75 -116.39 -64.85
N ARG A 29 -36.60 -117.31 -65.33
CA ARG A 29 -37.96 -117.02 -65.85
C ARG A 29 -38.95 -116.59 -64.77
N ASP A 30 -39.02 -117.30 -63.65
CA ASP A 30 -39.99 -116.99 -62.57
C ASP A 30 -39.65 -115.64 -61.91
N LEU A 31 -38.35 -115.34 -61.82
CA LEU A 31 -37.88 -114.05 -61.34
C LEU A 31 -38.20 -112.92 -62.33
N ALA A 32 -38.06 -113.16 -63.64
CA ALA A 32 -38.42 -112.19 -64.68
C ALA A 32 -39.94 -111.91 -64.70
N ASP A 33 -40.77 -112.95 -64.56
CA ASP A 33 -42.23 -112.81 -64.46
C ASP A 33 -42.65 -112.05 -63.20
N ALA A 34 -41.98 -112.27 -62.06
CA ALA A 34 -42.23 -111.51 -60.85
C ALA A 34 -41.91 -110.01 -61.01
N TYR A 35 -40.76 -109.68 -61.62
CA TYR A 35 -40.42 -108.29 -61.91
C TYR A 35 -41.38 -107.66 -62.94
N TYR A 36 -41.84 -108.41 -63.94
CA TYR A 36 -42.82 -107.91 -64.91
C TYR A 36 -44.16 -107.60 -64.25
N GLN A 37 -44.65 -108.44 -63.34
CA GLN A 37 -45.90 -108.16 -62.62
C GLN A 37 -45.76 -106.96 -61.69
N GLN A 38 -44.64 -106.84 -60.97
CA GLN A 38 -44.37 -105.65 -60.15
C GLN A 38 -44.31 -104.38 -61.01
N ALA A 39 -43.70 -104.46 -62.20
CA ALA A 39 -43.66 -103.33 -63.14
C ALA A 39 -45.05 -102.92 -63.60
N LYS A 40 -45.90 -103.90 -63.92
CA LYS A 40 -47.27 -103.64 -64.36
C LYS A 40 -48.13 -103.07 -63.23
N GLU A 41 -48.04 -103.62 -62.02
CA GLU A 41 -48.76 -103.08 -60.84
C GLU A 41 -48.33 -101.65 -60.52
N ALA A 42 -47.03 -101.36 -60.58
CA ALA A 42 -46.51 -100.01 -60.41
C ALA A 42 -47.02 -99.06 -61.52
N TYR A 43 -47.04 -99.50 -62.78
CA TYR A 43 -47.58 -98.71 -63.89
C TYR A 43 -49.09 -98.44 -63.74
N ASP A 44 -49.87 -99.47 -63.39
CA ASP A 44 -51.33 -99.36 -63.21
C ASP A 44 -51.71 -98.44 -62.03
N THR A 45 -50.79 -98.23 -61.09
CA THR A 45 -50.94 -97.29 -59.96
C THR A 45 -50.37 -95.89 -60.24
N GLY A 46 -49.78 -95.68 -61.42
CA GLY A 46 -49.21 -94.40 -61.87
C GLY A 46 -47.78 -94.14 -61.40
N ASP A 47 -47.13 -95.12 -60.75
CA ASP A 47 -45.73 -95.02 -60.32
C ASP A 47 -44.79 -95.46 -61.44
N CYS A 48 -44.66 -94.59 -62.44
CA CYS A 48 -43.96 -94.90 -63.68
C CYS A 48 -42.43 -95.03 -63.50
N VAL A 49 -41.85 -94.45 -62.44
CA VAL A 49 -40.43 -94.63 -62.08
C VAL A 49 -40.18 -96.05 -61.60
N ASN A 50 -40.90 -96.51 -60.57
CA ASN A 50 -40.75 -97.87 -60.07
C ASN A 50 -41.14 -98.89 -61.14
N ALA A 51 -42.16 -98.59 -61.95
CA ALA A 51 -42.54 -99.41 -63.09
C ALA A 51 -41.38 -99.58 -64.08
N SER A 52 -40.68 -98.49 -64.43
CA SER A 52 -39.54 -98.52 -65.35
C SER A 52 -38.38 -99.36 -64.82
N GLU A 53 -38.02 -99.21 -63.53
CA GLU A 53 -36.95 -100.01 -62.93
C GLU A 53 -37.26 -101.51 -62.97
N MET A 54 -38.47 -101.89 -62.57
CA MET A 54 -38.89 -103.29 -62.53
C MET A 54 -39.04 -103.86 -63.95
N ALA A 55 -39.55 -103.08 -64.90
CA ALA A 55 -39.67 -103.49 -66.30
C ALA A 55 -38.29 -103.72 -66.94
N ASN A 56 -37.31 -102.85 -66.67
CA ASN A 56 -35.95 -103.03 -67.16
C ASN A 56 -35.26 -104.26 -66.56
N ARG A 57 -35.47 -104.54 -65.26
CA ARG A 57 -34.99 -105.78 -64.62
C ARG A 57 -35.63 -107.02 -65.25
N ALA A 58 -36.93 -106.98 -65.48
CA ALA A 58 -37.66 -108.05 -66.15
C ALA A 58 -37.13 -108.28 -67.58
N LEU A 59 -36.99 -107.20 -68.37
CA LEU A 59 -36.50 -107.25 -69.74
C LEU A 59 -35.09 -107.86 -69.81
N THR A 60 -34.19 -107.43 -68.91
CA THR A 60 -32.81 -107.95 -68.85
C THR A 60 -32.78 -109.46 -68.63
N LEU A 61 -33.62 -109.96 -67.70
CA LEU A 61 -33.72 -111.40 -67.43
C LEU A 61 -34.36 -112.16 -68.60
N TYR A 62 -35.42 -111.61 -69.22
CA TYR A 62 -36.04 -112.22 -70.39
C TYR A 62 -35.10 -112.31 -71.60
N ILE A 63 -34.27 -111.29 -71.83
CA ILE A 63 -33.21 -111.30 -72.85
C ILE A 63 -32.18 -112.39 -72.54
N LYS A 64 -31.72 -112.49 -71.28
CA LYS A 64 -30.73 -113.49 -70.84
C LYS A 64 -31.19 -114.93 -71.11
N ILE A 65 -32.48 -115.22 -70.92
CA ILE A 65 -33.06 -116.54 -71.16
C ILE A 65 -33.65 -116.71 -72.56
N ASN A 66 -33.53 -115.70 -73.43
CA ASN A 66 -34.05 -115.67 -74.79
C ASN A 66 -35.56 -115.98 -74.91
N TYR A 67 -36.36 -115.45 -73.99
CA TYR A 67 -37.81 -115.65 -73.97
C TYR A 67 -38.54 -114.55 -74.75
N GLU A 68 -38.73 -114.77 -76.05
CA GLU A 68 -39.26 -113.80 -77.02
C GLU A 68 -40.60 -113.16 -76.62
N GLU A 69 -41.55 -113.96 -76.13
CA GLU A 69 -42.86 -113.44 -75.70
C GLU A 69 -42.72 -112.51 -74.47
N GLY A 70 -41.83 -112.87 -73.53
CA GLY A 70 -41.49 -112.05 -72.37
C GLY A 70 -40.79 -110.76 -72.75
N ILE A 71 -39.87 -110.81 -73.72
CA ILE A 71 -39.21 -109.64 -74.28
C ILE A 71 -40.27 -108.72 -74.90
N SER A 72 -41.10 -109.23 -75.82
CA SER A 72 -42.08 -108.42 -76.55
C SER A 72 -43.12 -107.74 -75.65
N LYS A 73 -43.69 -108.47 -74.68
CA LYS A 73 -44.68 -107.88 -73.74
C LYS A 73 -44.04 -106.81 -72.85
N THR A 74 -42.80 -107.04 -72.40
CA THR A 74 -42.07 -106.10 -71.55
C THR A 74 -41.62 -104.87 -72.34
N THR A 75 -41.19 -105.01 -73.59
CA THR A 75 -40.87 -103.89 -74.48
C THR A 75 -42.09 -103.01 -74.74
N THR A 76 -43.28 -103.60 -74.90
CA THR A 76 -44.52 -102.84 -75.08
C THR A 76 -44.86 -102.05 -73.81
N LEU A 77 -44.82 -102.72 -72.64
CA LEU A 77 -45.04 -102.07 -71.34
C LEU A 77 -44.02 -100.95 -71.08
N ILE A 78 -42.75 -101.13 -71.47
CA ILE A 78 -41.74 -100.07 -71.39
C ILE A 78 -42.10 -98.88 -72.28
N GLY A 79 -42.70 -99.09 -73.46
CA GLY A 79 -43.18 -97.99 -74.31
C GLY A 79 -44.28 -97.15 -73.65
N ASP A 80 -45.23 -97.82 -72.99
CA ASP A 80 -46.31 -97.16 -72.24
C ASP A 80 -45.77 -96.42 -71.00
N ILE A 81 -44.88 -97.07 -70.24
CA ILE A 81 -44.18 -96.45 -69.10
C ILE A 81 -43.37 -95.23 -69.55
N ASN A 82 -42.67 -95.31 -70.69
CA ASN A 82 -41.89 -94.19 -71.22
C ASN A 82 -42.78 -92.99 -71.57
N THR A 83 -44.00 -93.25 -72.07
CA THR A 83 -44.98 -92.20 -72.37
C THR A 83 -45.44 -91.52 -71.07
N CYS A 84 -45.81 -92.31 -70.05
CA CYS A 84 -46.18 -91.78 -68.74
C CYS A 84 -45.06 -90.94 -68.08
N LEU A 85 -43.82 -91.45 -68.12
CA LEU A 85 -42.64 -90.74 -67.60
C LEU A 85 -42.40 -89.42 -68.33
N LYS A 86 -42.61 -89.40 -69.65
CA LYS A 86 -42.45 -88.19 -70.47
C LYS A 86 -43.50 -87.14 -70.12
N GLU A 87 -44.77 -87.53 -70.06
CA GLU A 87 -45.88 -86.62 -69.71
C GLU A 87 -45.70 -86.04 -68.30
N THR A 88 -45.40 -86.89 -67.32
CA THR A 88 -45.17 -86.45 -65.93
C THR A 88 -43.95 -85.54 -65.83
N GLY A 89 -42.87 -85.85 -66.56
CA GLY A 89 -41.68 -85.00 -66.65
C GLY A 89 -42.00 -83.63 -67.24
N ASP A 90 -42.77 -83.57 -68.32
CA ASP A 90 -43.16 -82.32 -69.01
C ASP A 90 -44.04 -81.43 -68.11
N GLU A 91 -44.98 -82.00 -67.36
CA GLU A 91 -45.78 -81.27 -66.38
C GLU A 91 -44.94 -80.68 -65.24
N LEU A 92 -44.00 -81.46 -64.70
CA LEU A 92 -43.08 -81.01 -63.65
C LEU A 92 -42.14 -79.91 -64.17
N TYR A 93 -41.66 -80.03 -65.41
CA TYR A 93 -40.82 -79.03 -66.05
C TYR A 93 -41.59 -77.71 -66.29
N ALA A 94 -42.83 -77.80 -66.78
CA ALA A 94 -43.70 -76.63 -66.94
C ALA A 94 -43.96 -75.92 -65.60
N THR A 95 -44.15 -76.70 -64.53
CA THR A 95 -44.28 -76.16 -63.17
C THR A 95 -43.00 -75.48 -62.69
N ALA A 96 -41.83 -76.06 -62.97
CA ALA A 96 -40.54 -75.45 -62.64
C ALA A 96 -40.35 -74.10 -63.37
N MET A 97 -40.72 -74.03 -64.65
CA MET A 97 -40.68 -72.80 -65.45
C MET A 97 -41.61 -71.70 -64.92
N ASP A 98 -42.79 -72.05 -64.41
CA ASP A 98 -43.69 -71.09 -63.77
C ASP A 98 -43.04 -70.48 -62.51
N TYR A 99 -42.44 -71.31 -61.65
CA TYR A 99 -41.68 -70.83 -60.50
C TYR A 99 -40.47 -69.96 -60.89
N TYR A 100 -39.76 -70.32 -61.96
CA TYR A 100 -38.65 -69.51 -62.48
C TYR A 100 -39.12 -68.10 -62.88
N ASN A 101 -40.23 -68.00 -63.63
CA ASN A 101 -40.80 -66.72 -64.07
C ASN A 101 -41.31 -65.86 -62.90
N LYS A 102 -41.76 -66.51 -61.82
CA LYS A 102 -42.15 -65.85 -60.57
C LYS A 102 -40.95 -65.46 -59.68
N LYS A 103 -39.72 -65.83 -60.09
CA LYS A 103 -38.47 -65.64 -59.34
C LYS A 103 -38.42 -66.43 -58.02
N GLU A 104 -39.19 -67.51 -57.92
CA GLU A 104 -39.14 -68.44 -56.80
C GLU A 104 -38.16 -69.56 -57.14
N TYR A 105 -36.87 -69.22 -57.18
CA TYR A 105 -35.83 -70.06 -57.76
C TYR A 105 -35.58 -71.37 -56.98
N GLU A 106 -35.73 -71.38 -55.65
CA GLU A 106 -35.62 -72.59 -54.83
C GLU A 106 -36.73 -73.60 -55.16
N ASN A 107 -37.95 -73.11 -55.38
CA ASN A 107 -39.07 -73.93 -55.82
C ASN A 107 -38.83 -74.43 -57.24
N CYS A 108 -38.35 -73.56 -58.14
CA CYS A 108 -37.96 -73.94 -59.51
C CYS A 108 -36.95 -75.10 -59.51
N ILE A 109 -35.84 -75.00 -58.75
CA ILE A 109 -34.81 -76.04 -58.66
C ILE A 109 -35.42 -77.36 -58.16
N THR A 110 -36.29 -77.29 -57.15
CA THR A 110 -36.95 -78.48 -56.58
C THR A 110 -37.78 -79.23 -57.64
N PHE A 111 -38.61 -78.52 -58.40
CA PHE A 111 -39.45 -79.12 -59.43
C PHE A 111 -38.64 -79.56 -60.67
N ALA A 112 -37.62 -78.80 -61.07
CA ALA A 112 -36.73 -79.15 -62.17
C ALA A 112 -35.91 -80.43 -61.85
N ARG A 113 -35.48 -80.64 -60.60
CA ARG A 113 -34.82 -81.88 -60.18
C ARG A 113 -35.75 -83.09 -60.27
N ARG A 114 -37.02 -82.93 -59.87
CA ARG A 114 -38.04 -83.98 -60.00
C ARG A 114 -38.36 -84.29 -61.47
N ALA A 115 -38.45 -83.28 -62.33
CA ALA A 115 -38.62 -83.47 -63.78
C ALA A 115 -37.41 -84.21 -64.39
N LYS A 116 -36.19 -83.81 -64.03
CA LYS A 116 -34.94 -84.47 -64.45
C LYS A 116 -34.89 -85.94 -64.04
N GLU A 117 -35.37 -86.27 -62.84
CA GLU A 117 -35.49 -87.65 -62.37
C GLU A 117 -36.38 -88.48 -63.30
N GLN A 118 -37.57 -87.98 -63.67
CA GLN A 118 -38.46 -88.67 -64.62
C GLN A 118 -37.77 -88.92 -65.97
N TYR A 119 -37.14 -87.89 -66.53
CA TYR A 119 -36.45 -88.00 -67.81
C TYR A 119 -35.24 -88.95 -67.77
N SER A 120 -34.64 -89.20 -66.60
CA SER A 120 -33.51 -90.13 -66.48
C SER A 120 -33.88 -91.61 -66.68
N HIS A 121 -35.17 -91.95 -66.56
CA HIS A 121 -35.69 -93.30 -66.78
C HIS A 121 -36.12 -93.57 -68.23
N ILE A 122 -35.99 -92.58 -69.13
CA ILE A 122 -36.26 -92.71 -70.56
C ILE A 122 -35.05 -92.22 -71.38
N PRO A 123 -34.89 -92.60 -72.65
CA PRO A 123 -33.82 -92.08 -73.50
C PRO A 123 -34.13 -90.65 -74.00
N ASP A 124 -34.40 -89.72 -73.08
CA ASP A 124 -34.68 -88.30 -73.38
C ASP A 124 -33.56 -87.37 -72.88
N PRO A 125 -32.43 -87.30 -73.61
CA PRO A 125 -31.35 -86.38 -73.26
C PRO A 125 -31.75 -84.91 -73.43
N VAL A 126 -32.82 -84.60 -74.16
CA VAL A 126 -33.28 -83.23 -74.36
C VAL A 126 -33.90 -82.72 -73.06
N GLY A 127 -34.90 -83.43 -72.52
CA GLY A 127 -35.56 -83.06 -71.26
C GLY A 127 -34.58 -83.00 -70.07
N MET A 128 -33.64 -83.94 -69.98
CA MET A 128 -32.60 -83.92 -68.93
C MET A 128 -31.72 -82.67 -69.00
N ASN A 129 -31.29 -82.28 -70.21
CA ASN A 129 -30.44 -81.10 -70.41
C ASN A 129 -31.22 -79.79 -70.19
N GLU A 130 -32.50 -79.74 -70.56
CA GLU A 130 -33.35 -78.59 -70.32
C GLU A 130 -33.60 -78.36 -68.82
N CYS A 131 -33.84 -79.43 -68.04
CA CYS A 131 -33.90 -79.36 -66.59
C CYS A 131 -32.58 -78.92 -65.96
N GLU A 132 -31.46 -79.50 -66.40
CA GLU A 132 -30.14 -79.15 -65.90
C GLU A 132 -29.81 -77.66 -66.15
N LYS A 133 -30.10 -77.17 -67.35
CA LYS A 133 -29.92 -75.76 -67.69
C LYS A 133 -30.81 -74.85 -66.84
N LEU A 134 -32.08 -75.21 -66.65
CA LEU A 134 -33.01 -74.44 -65.81
C LEU A 134 -32.56 -74.38 -64.35
N ILE A 135 -32.04 -75.49 -63.80
CA ILE A 135 -31.43 -75.53 -62.46
C ILE A 135 -30.24 -74.57 -62.40
N GLN A 136 -29.32 -74.65 -63.37
CA GLN A 136 -28.15 -73.77 -63.42
C GLN A 136 -28.52 -72.29 -63.56
N ASP A 137 -29.52 -71.97 -64.38
CA ASP A 137 -29.98 -70.60 -64.56
C ASP A 137 -30.68 -70.07 -63.29
N ALA A 138 -31.44 -70.92 -62.57
CA ALA A 138 -32.06 -70.56 -61.29
C ALA A 138 -31.01 -70.38 -60.17
N GLU A 139 -30.03 -71.28 -60.08
CA GLU A 139 -28.91 -71.17 -59.13
C GLU A 139 -28.10 -69.89 -59.37
N ARG A 140 -27.87 -69.52 -60.64
CA ARG A 140 -27.20 -68.25 -61.00
C ARG A 140 -27.97 -67.01 -60.56
N GLU A 141 -29.31 -67.02 -60.63
CA GLU A 141 -30.11 -65.89 -60.16
C GLU A 141 -30.13 -65.77 -58.63
N ILE A 142 -30.22 -66.88 -57.90
CA ILE A 142 -30.07 -66.89 -56.43
C ILE A 142 -28.70 -66.31 -56.03
N GLU A 143 -27.63 -66.73 -56.71
CA GLU A 143 -26.28 -66.24 -56.48
C GLU A 143 -26.18 -64.72 -56.71
N LYS A 144 -26.77 -64.20 -57.80
CA LYS A 144 -26.82 -62.74 -58.08
C LYS A 144 -27.50 -61.96 -56.96
N GLU A 145 -28.61 -62.47 -56.42
CA GLU A 145 -29.31 -61.81 -55.30
C GLU A 145 -28.46 -61.81 -54.02
N LYS A 146 -27.74 -62.91 -53.75
CA LYS A 146 -26.78 -62.98 -52.64
C LYS A 146 -25.62 -61.99 -52.81
N VAL A 147 -25.03 -61.91 -54.01
CA VAL A 147 -23.99 -60.91 -54.33
C VAL A 147 -24.49 -59.50 -54.03
N LYS A 148 -25.67 -59.14 -54.56
CA LYS A 148 -26.25 -57.80 -54.37
C LYS A 148 -26.44 -57.47 -52.88
N ARG A 149 -26.96 -58.42 -52.10
CA ARG A 149 -27.15 -58.24 -50.67
C ARG A 149 -25.81 -58.07 -49.93
N ALA A 150 -24.79 -58.84 -50.31
CA ALA A 150 -23.46 -58.73 -49.74
C ALA A 150 -22.79 -57.38 -50.08
N ASP A 151 -22.95 -56.90 -51.31
CA ASP A 151 -22.50 -55.56 -51.74
C ASP A 151 -23.17 -54.46 -50.91
N GLU A 152 -24.49 -54.50 -50.74
CA GLU A 152 -25.24 -53.52 -49.94
C GLU A 152 -24.77 -53.48 -48.47
N LEU A 153 -24.48 -54.65 -47.88
CA LEU A 153 -23.94 -54.76 -46.52
C LEU A 153 -22.51 -54.22 -46.44
N TYR A 154 -21.65 -54.53 -47.42
CA TYR A 154 -20.29 -54.04 -47.48
C TYR A 154 -20.24 -52.50 -47.61
N GLU A 155 -21.03 -51.92 -48.51
CA GLU A 155 -21.15 -50.46 -48.69
C GLU A 155 -21.70 -49.78 -47.42
N THR A 156 -22.59 -50.44 -46.70
CA THR A 156 -23.07 -49.95 -45.40
C THR A 156 -21.96 -49.99 -44.35
N ALA A 157 -21.17 -51.06 -44.31
CA ALA A 157 -20.02 -51.17 -43.41
C ALA A 157 -18.96 -50.09 -43.69
N MET A 158 -18.69 -49.80 -44.97
CA MET A 158 -17.77 -48.74 -45.39
C MET A 158 -18.25 -47.37 -44.92
N ARG A 159 -19.51 -47.01 -45.16
CA ARG A 159 -20.08 -45.73 -44.70
C ARG A 159 -20.01 -45.59 -43.19
N LEU A 160 -20.37 -46.64 -42.45
CA LEU A 160 -20.25 -46.65 -40.98
C LEU A 160 -18.81 -46.47 -40.51
N TYR A 161 -17.84 -47.05 -41.22
CA TYR A 161 -16.42 -46.86 -40.92
C TYR A 161 -15.94 -45.43 -41.20
N GLU A 162 -16.37 -44.84 -42.32
CA GLU A 162 -16.09 -43.44 -42.66
C GLU A 162 -16.68 -42.46 -41.63
N ASP A 163 -17.87 -42.77 -41.10
CA ASP A 163 -18.52 -42.03 -40.01
C ASP A 163 -17.91 -42.33 -38.62
N GLU A 164 -16.82 -43.11 -38.56
CA GLU A 164 -16.16 -43.58 -37.33
C GLU A 164 -17.08 -44.35 -36.34
N ASN A 165 -18.16 -44.97 -36.83
CA ASN A 165 -18.97 -45.91 -36.05
C ASN A 165 -18.29 -47.29 -36.02
N LEU A 166 -17.26 -47.39 -35.19
CA LEU A 166 -16.40 -48.57 -35.07
C LEU A 166 -17.05 -49.75 -34.34
N ILE A 167 -18.27 -49.58 -33.83
CA ILE A 167 -19.04 -50.65 -33.17
C ILE A 167 -19.90 -51.38 -34.20
N GLU A 168 -20.60 -50.65 -35.06
CA GLU A 168 -21.53 -51.23 -36.02
C GLU A 168 -20.88 -51.62 -37.36
N ALA A 169 -19.88 -50.87 -37.81
CA ALA A 169 -19.13 -51.17 -39.04
C ALA A 169 -18.60 -52.62 -39.12
N PRO A 170 -17.90 -53.17 -38.09
CA PRO A 170 -17.39 -54.54 -38.16
C PRO A 170 -18.50 -55.60 -38.15
N ILE A 171 -19.68 -55.29 -37.59
CA ILE A 171 -20.83 -56.20 -37.63
C ILE A 171 -21.32 -56.34 -39.08
N LYS A 172 -21.52 -55.21 -39.78
CA LYS A 172 -21.95 -55.20 -41.19
C LYS A 172 -20.92 -55.80 -42.14
N ALA A 173 -19.63 -55.55 -41.91
CA ALA A 173 -18.57 -56.16 -42.70
C ALA A 173 -18.52 -57.69 -42.55
N LYS A 174 -18.78 -58.22 -41.34
CA LYS A 174 -18.89 -59.67 -41.09
C LYS A 174 -20.12 -60.29 -41.72
N GLU A 175 -21.29 -59.63 -41.62
CA GLU A 175 -22.51 -60.08 -42.31
C GLU A 175 -22.28 -60.20 -43.83
N ALA A 176 -21.58 -59.25 -44.45
CA ALA A 176 -21.21 -59.31 -45.86
C ALA A 176 -20.21 -60.44 -46.15
N LEU A 177 -19.19 -60.62 -45.30
CA LEU A 177 -18.18 -61.67 -45.43
C LEU A 177 -18.79 -63.07 -45.40
N ASP A 178 -19.74 -63.30 -44.49
CA ASP A 178 -20.43 -64.60 -44.37
C ASP A 178 -21.15 -64.96 -45.68
N ILE A 179 -21.85 -63.99 -46.29
CA ILE A 179 -22.53 -64.20 -47.58
C ILE A 179 -21.52 -64.42 -48.71
N TYR A 180 -20.46 -63.60 -48.81
CA TYR A 180 -19.42 -63.78 -49.84
C TYR A 180 -18.71 -65.13 -49.74
N THR A 181 -18.53 -65.63 -48.52
CA THR A 181 -17.96 -66.96 -48.27
C THR A 181 -18.89 -68.07 -48.76
N GLU A 182 -20.21 -67.94 -48.53
CA GLU A 182 -21.20 -68.91 -48.99
C GLU A 182 -21.22 -69.08 -50.52
N ILE A 183 -21.02 -67.98 -51.25
CA ILE A 183 -21.02 -67.97 -52.73
C ILE A 183 -19.61 -68.11 -53.34
N ASN A 184 -18.56 -68.34 -52.54
CA ASN A 184 -17.16 -68.41 -52.98
C ASN A 184 -16.69 -67.18 -53.82
N ASN A 185 -17.12 -65.98 -53.44
CA ASN A 185 -16.69 -64.74 -54.10
C ASN A 185 -15.38 -64.22 -53.47
N ASP A 186 -14.25 -64.63 -54.05
CA ASP A 186 -12.90 -64.30 -53.55
C ASP A 186 -12.64 -62.78 -53.47
N GLU A 187 -13.19 -61.99 -54.40
CA GLU A 187 -13.03 -60.54 -54.41
C GLU A 187 -13.76 -59.90 -53.22
N GLY A 188 -15.02 -60.28 -53.00
CA GLY A 188 -15.83 -59.82 -51.88
C GLY A 188 -15.24 -60.22 -50.52
N ILE A 189 -14.78 -61.47 -50.40
CA ILE A 189 -14.05 -61.97 -49.21
C ILE A 189 -12.82 -61.10 -48.94
N SER A 190 -12.02 -60.83 -49.97
CA SER A 190 -10.81 -60.01 -49.86
C SER A 190 -11.11 -58.59 -49.42
N LYS A 191 -12.15 -57.96 -50.00
CA LYS A 191 -12.62 -56.61 -49.63
C LYS A 191 -13.08 -56.54 -48.18
N CYS A 192 -13.90 -57.50 -47.74
CA CYS A 192 -14.37 -57.56 -46.35
C CYS A 192 -13.21 -57.75 -45.36
N ASN A 193 -12.27 -58.67 -45.65
CA ASN A 193 -11.11 -58.90 -44.80
C ASN A 193 -10.20 -57.67 -44.71
N ALA A 194 -10.00 -56.95 -45.82
CA ALA A 194 -9.25 -55.70 -45.83
C ALA A 194 -9.93 -54.61 -44.98
N LEU A 195 -11.25 -54.45 -45.11
CA LEU A 195 -12.02 -53.49 -44.32
C LEU A 195 -11.99 -53.84 -42.82
N LEU A 196 -12.21 -55.11 -42.47
CA LEU A 196 -12.13 -55.57 -41.08
C LEU A 196 -10.74 -55.32 -40.49
N SER A 197 -9.67 -55.58 -41.24
CA SER A 197 -8.30 -55.29 -40.80
C SER A 197 -8.07 -53.79 -40.57
N ALA A 198 -8.65 -52.93 -41.41
CA ALA A 198 -8.57 -51.48 -41.25
C ALA A 198 -9.36 -50.98 -40.02
N ILE A 199 -10.54 -51.55 -39.78
CA ILE A 199 -11.35 -51.28 -38.58
C ILE A 199 -10.59 -51.71 -37.32
N ASP A 200 -10.06 -52.94 -37.29
CA ASP A 200 -9.33 -53.48 -36.14
C ASP A 200 -8.09 -52.63 -35.82
N ARG A 201 -7.35 -52.20 -36.84
CA ARG A 201 -6.23 -51.27 -36.67
C ARG A 201 -6.68 -49.94 -36.06
N ARG A 202 -7.78 -49.36 -36.54
CA ARG A 202 -8.29 -48.08 -36.03
C ARG A 202 -8.76 -48.20 -34.58
N ILE A 203 -9.47 -49.29 -34.24
CA ILE A 203 -9.86 -49.61 -32.87
C ILE A 203 -8.63 -49.73 -31.96
N TYR A 204 -7.59 -50.44 -32.42
CA TYR A 204 -6.35 -50.60 -31.68
C TYR A 204 -5.64 -49.26 -31.42
N GLU A 205 -5.55 -48.39 -32.43
CA GLU A 205 -4.95 -47.05 -32.30
C GLU A 205 -5.69 -46.20 -31.26
N ILE A 206 -7.04 -46.14 -31.34
CA ILE A 206 -7.85 -45.40 -30.37
C ILE A 206 -7.72 -45.99 -28.97
N LYS A 207 -7.66 -47.33 -28.86
CA LYS A 207 -7.47 -48.00 -27.57
C LYS A 207 -6.12 -47.63 -26.93
N GLN A 208 -5.04 -47.59 -27.70
CA GLN A 208 -3.73 -47.18 -27.19
C GLN A 208 -3.71 -45.72 -26.71
N GLU A 209 -4.40 -44.83 -27.43
CA GLU A 209 -4.59 -43.44 -27.01
C GLU A 209 -5.40 -43.35 -25.71
N ALA A 210 -6.52 -44.08 -25.62
CA ALA A 210 -7.36 -44.15 -24.41
C ALA A 210 -6.58 -44.68 -23.19
N GLU A 211 -5.81 -45.76 -23.36
CA GLU A 211 -4.95 -46.32 -22.31
C GLU A 211 -3.85 -45.35 -21.88
N THR A 212 -3.31 -44.56 -22.81
CA THR A 212 -2.31 -43.53 -22.51
C THR A 212 -2.91 -42.41 -21.68
N ASN A 213 -4.08 -41.91 -22.06
CA ASN A 213 -4.80 -40.90 -21.29
C ASN A 213 -5.21 -41.42 -19.91
N TYR A 214 -5.69 -42.67 -19.83
CA TYR A 214 -6.00 -43.30 -18.55
C TYR A 214 -4.77 -43.40 -17.63
N ARG A 215 -3.59 -43.75 -18.18
CA ARG A 215 -2.33 -43.77 -17.41
C ARG A 215 -1.95 -42.38 -16.90
N ARG A 216 -2.02 -41.37 -17.76
CA ARG A 216 -1.77 -39.97 -17.38
C ARG A 216 -2.73 -39.51 -16.29
N ALA A 217 -4.00 -39.87 -16.40
CA ALA A 217 -5.00 -39.58 -15.37
C ALA A 217 -4.61 -40.16 -14.01
N ASN A 218 -4.17 -41.41 -13.99
CA ASN A 218 -3.76 -42.09 -12.76
C ASN A 218 -2.46 -41.51 -12.17
N ASP A 219 -1.50 -41.16 -13.01
CA ASP A 219 -0.25 -40.51 -12.58
C ASP A 219 -0.52 -39.15 -11.94
N HIS A 220 -1.37 -38.33 -12.57
CA HIS A 220 -1.81 -37.06 -12.01
C HIS A 220 -2.64 -37.24 -10.73
N TYR A 221 -3.52 -38.24 -10.68
CA TYR A 221 -4.29 -38.55 -9.48
C TYR A 221 -3.38 -38.90 -8.30
N LYS A 222 -2.41 -39.80 -8.52
CA LYS A 222 -1.43 -40.18 -7.49
C LYS A 222 -0.65 -38.96 -6.99
N LYS A 223 -0.13 -38.16 -7.92
CA LYS A 223 0.60 -36.94 -7.60
C LYS A 223 -0.29 -35.95 -6.82
N ALA A 224 -1.55 -35.78 -7.22
CA ALA A 224 -2.49 -34.90 -6.56
C ALA A 224 -2.76 -35.32 -5.10
N THR A 225 -2.91 -36.62 -4.85
CA THR A 225 -3.07 -37.17 -3.51
C THR A 225 -1.83 -36.99 -2.64
N GLU A 226 -0.62 -37.13 -3.22
CA GLU A 226 0.65 -36.92 -2.51
C GLU A 226 0.94 -35.45 -2.20
N THR A 227 0.47 -34.53 -3.05
CA THR A 227 0.80 -33.09 -2.97
C THR A 227 -0.37 -32.20 -2.53
N GLU A 228 -1.55 -32.77 -2.32
CA GLU A 228 -2.78 -32.04 -1.99
C GLU A 228 -3.09 -30.93 -3.02
N SER A 229 -2.87 -31.22 -4.31
CA SER A 229 -2.91 -30.25 -5.41
C SER A 229 -4.24 -30.31 -6.19
N PHE A 230 -5.03 -29.24 -6.10
CA PHE A 230 -6.26 -29.09 -6.90
C PHE A 230 -5.99 -29.15 -8.40
N ASP A 231 -4.92 -28.50 -8.87
CA ASP A 231 -4.56 -28.46 -10.30
C ASP A 231 -4.26 -29.85 -10.86
N ASP A 232 -3.55 -30.69 -10.08
CA ASP A 232 -3.26 -32.06 -10.48
C ASP A 232 -4.52 -32.93 -10.45
N PHE A 233 -5.44 -32.74 -9.50
CA PHE A 233 -6.74 -33.41 -9.52
C PHE A 233 -7.58 -33.01 -10.74
N MET A 234 -7.56 -31.73 -11.14
CA MET A 234 -8.27 -31.26 -12.33
C MET A 234 -7.71 -31.88 -13.61
N LYS A 235 -6.38 -31.98 -13.74
CA LYS A 235 -5.74 -32.69 -14.86
C LYS A 235 -6.05 -34.18 -14.87
N ALA A 236 -6.03 -34.82 -13.69
CA ALA A 236 -6.39 -36.24 -13.57
C ALA A 236 -7.81 -36.49 -14.08
N LYS A 237 -8.76 -35.63 -13.70
CA LYS A 237 -10.15 -35.70 -14.16
C LYS A 237 -10.26 -35.50 -15.66
N GLU A 238 -9.58 -34.51 -16.22
CA GLU A 238 -9.60 -34.21 -17.65
C GLU A 238 -9.12 -35.39 -18.49
N TYR A 239 -7.93 -35.95 -18.19
CA TYR A 239 -7.43 -37.13 -18.89
C TYR A 239 -8.33 -38.36 -18.71
N ALA A 240 -8.97 -38.52 -17.55
CA ALA A 240 -9.92 -39.61 -17.33
C ALA A 240 -11.21 -39.41 -18.14
N GLU A 241 -11.69 -38.17 -18.31
CA GLU A 241 -12.83 -37.83 -19.17
C GLU A 241 -12.54 -38.12 -20.64
N GLU A 242 -11.34 -37.76 -21.12
CA GLU A 242 -10.87 -38.06 -22.47
C GLU A 242 -10.75 -39.58 -22.71
N ALA A 243 -10.08 -40.30 -21.81
CA ALA A 243 -9.94 -41.76 -21.89
C ALA A 243 -11.31 -42.44 -21.91
N LYS A 244 -12.24 -42.01 -21.05
CA LYS A 244 -13.61 -42.54 -21.02
C LYS A 244 -14.32 -42.36 -22.36
N GLY A 245 -14.22 -41.18 -22.98
CA GLY A 245 -14.83 -40.90 -24.28
C GLY A 245 -14.25 -41.76 -25.41
N LEU A 246 -12.93 -41.97 -25.41
CA LEU A 246 -12.27 -42.83 -26.39
C LEU A 246 -12.65 -44.30 -26.23
N PHE A 247 -12.74 -44.81 -25.00
CA PHE A 247 -13.21 -46.18 -24.74
C PHE A 247 -14.67 -46.38 -25.14
N ASP A 248 -15.53 -45.38 -24.91
CA ASP A 248 -16.93 -45.41 -25.34
C ASP A 248 -17.06 -45.51 -26.87
N LYS A 249 -16.25 -44.71 -27.60
CA LYS A 249 -16.22 -44.70 -29.07
C LYS A 249 -15.91 -46.05 -29.71
N ILE A 250 -15.13 -46.90 -29.04
CA ILE A 250 -14.78 -48.25 -29.50
C ILE A 250 -15.60 -49.36 -28.83
N GLY A 251 -16.55 -49.02 -27.96
CA GLY A 251 -17.36 -49.98 -27.23
C GLY A 251 -16.61 -50.78 -26.16
N ASP A 252 -15.44 -50.32 -25.69
CA ASP A 252 -14.66 -50.97 -24.64
C ASP A 252 -15.28 -50.66 -23.26
N LYS A 253 -16.21 -51.53 -22.85
CA LYS A 253 -16.95 -51.40 -21.59
C LYS A 253 -16.06 -51.40 -20.35
N ASP A 254 -14.97 -52.16 -20.38
CA ASP A 254 -14.06 -52.28 -19.23
C ASP A 254 -13.22 -51.01 -19.07
N GLY A 255 -12.67 -50.49 -20.17
CA GLY A 255 -11.94 -49.22 -20.18
C GLY A 255 -12.83 -48.03 -19.80
N TYR A 256 -14.06 -48.01 -20.31
CA TYR A 256 -15.08 -47.02 -19.95
C TYR A 256 -15.37 -47.03 -18.44
N ALA A 257 -15.64 -48.22 -17.88
CA ALA A 257 -15.94 -48.38 -16.46
C ALA A 257 -14.78 -47.92 -15.57
N LYS A 258 -13.54 -48.34 -15.87
CA LYS A 258 -12.35 -47.92 -15.13
C LYS A 258 -12.16 -46.41 -15.14
N SER A 259 -12.34 -45.77 -16.29
CA SER A 259 -12.20 -44.32 -16.43
C SER A 259 -13.29 -43.57 -15.67
N ARG A 260 -14.53 -44.05 -15.72
CA ARG A 260 -15.66 -43.50 -14.94
C ARG A 260 -15.43 -43.62 -13.43
N ASP A 261 -14.93 -44.76 -12.98
CA ASP A 261 -14.69 -45.02 -11.57
C ASP A 261 -13.54 -44.14 -11.05
N LEU A 262 -12.48 -43.93 -11.86
CA LEU A 262 -11.41 -42.97 -11.56
C LEU A 262 -11.94 -41.53 -11.46
N ILE A 263 -12.80 -41.08 -12.38
CA ILE A 263 -13.44 -39.75 -12.28
C ILE A 263 -14.22 -39.60 -10.98
N THR A 264 -14.95 -40.65 -10.57
CA THR A 264 -15.73 -40.65 -9.33
C THR A 264 -14.82 -40.53 -8.11
N LEU A 265 -13.72 -41.28 -8.08
CA LEU A 265 -12.70 -41.22 -7.04
C LEU A 265 -12.06 -39.83 -6.95
N VAL A 266 -11.64 -39.27 -8.10
CA VAL A 266 -11.05 -37.92 -8.19
C VAL A 266 -12.02 -36.86 -7.66
N ASN A 267 -13.30 -36.91 -8.04
CA ASN A 267 -14.29 -35.94 -7.53
C ASN A 267 -14.47 -36.05 -6.01
N GLY A 268 -14.48 -37.26 -5.46
CA GLY A 268 -14.56 -37.47 -4.01
C GLY A 268 -13.37 -36.88 -3.26
N GLU A 269 -12.15 -37.08 -3.77
CA GLU A 269 -10.93 -36.49 -3.19
C GLU A 269 -10.90 -34.96 -3.30
N ILE A 270 -11.36 -34.39 -4.42
CA ILE A 270 -11.51 -32.93 -4.56
C ILE A 270 -12.44 -32.38 -3.48
N GLU A 271 -13.59 -33.03 -3.25
CA GLU A 271 -14.56 -32.58 -2.24
C GLU A 271 -14.01 -32.72 -0.81
N ARG A 272 -13.28 -33.80 -0.53
CA ARG A 272 -12.57 -33.98 0.75
C ARG A 272 -11.54 -32.89 0.98
N LEU A 273 -10.70 -32.61 -0.02
CA LEU A 273 -9.65 -31.60 0.04
C LEU A 273 -10.21 -30.19 0.21
N GLU A 274 -11.30 -29.89 -0.50
CA GLU A 274 -12.03 -28.63 -0.34
C GLU A 274 -12.47 -28.41 1.11
N GLU A 275 -13.12 -29.40 1.71
CA GLU A 275 -13.60 -29.27 3.09
C GLU A 275 -12.45 -29.17 4.09
N GLU A 276 -11.33 -29.87 3.85
CA GLU A 276 -10.13 -29.77 4.68
C GLU A 276 -9.51 -28.36 4.63
N PHE A 277 -9.30 -27.81 3.43
CA PHE A 277 -8.75 -26.46 3.27
C PHE A 277 -9.70 -25.41 3.83
N LYS A 278 -11.01 -25.56 3.60
CA LYS A 278 -12.03 -24.69 4.18
C LYS A 278 -12.01 -24.75 5.72
N GLY A 279 -11.88 -25.94 6.30
CA GLY A 279 -11.76 -26.14 7.74
C GLY A 279 -10.50 -25.48 8.31
N LYS A 280 -9.35 -25.65 7.66
CA LYS A 280 -8.08 -24.97 8.02
C LYS A 280 -8.25 -23.44 7.98
N ALA A 281 -8.88 -22.90 6.93
CA ALA A 281 -9.13 -21.47 6.78
C ALA A 281 -10.09 -20.93 7.86
N ASP A 282 -11.20 -21.62 8.10
CA ASP A 282 -12.17 -21.27 9.15
C ASP A 282 -11.51 -21.30 10.55
N SER A 283 -10.62 -22.27 10.83
CA SER A 283 -9.84 -22.32 12.08
C SER A 283 -8.95 -21.10 12.25
N TYR A 284 -8.12 -20.79 11.24
CA TYR A 284 -7.27 -19.61 11.27
C TYR A 284 -8.07 -18.31 11.41
N TYR A 285 -9.23 -18.23 10.76
CA TYR A 285 -10.11 -17.07 10.89
C TYR A 285 -10.60 -16.92 12.35
N ASN A 286 -11.08 -18.00 12.97
CA ASN A 286 -11.56 -17.99 14.35
C ASN A 286 -10.44 -17.70 15.36
N GLU A 287 -9.25 -18.27 15.16
CA GLU A 287 -8.06 -17.94 15.94
C GLU A 287 -7.73 -16.45 15.83
N GLY A 288 -7.71 -15.90 14.60
CA GLY A 288 -7.46 -14.47 14.38
C GLY A 288 -8.50 -13.56 15.01
N MET A 289 -9.78 -13.96 15.00
CA MET A 289 -10.84 -13.23 15.69
C MET A 289 -10.68 -13.27 17.22
N THR A 290 -10.20 -14.38 17.76
CA THR A 290 -9.91 -14.53 19.20
C THR A 290 -8.75 -13.63 19.62
N GLU A 291 -7.67 -13.61 18.83
CA GLU A 291 -6.54 -12.70 19.03
C GLU A 291 -6.96 -11.22 18.93
N LEU A 292 -7.87 -10.88 18.00
CA LEU A 292 -8.41 -9.51 17.89
C LEU A 292 -9.20 -9.10 19.14
N LEU A 293 -9.97 -10.02 19.73
CA LEU A 293 -10.67 -9.79 20.99
C LEU A 293 -9.68 -9.50 22.13
N TYR A 294 -8.62 -10.30 22.25
CA TYR A 294 -7.55 -10.02 23.22
C TYR A 294 -6.85 -8.70 22.94
N CYS A 295 -6.57 -8.38 21.69
CA CYS A 295 -6.00 -7.08 21.32
C CYS A 295 -6.87 -5.93 21.81
N LYS A 296 -8.20 -6.00 21.66
CA LYS A 296 -9.09 -4.90 22.10
C LYS A 296 -9.24 -4.81 23.62
N GLY A 297 -9.20 -5.94 24.32
CA GLY A 297 -9.38 -6.01 25.77
C GLY A 297 -8.12 -5.71 26.60
N GLU A 298 -6.93 -5.88 26.01
CA GLU A 298 -5.67 -5.76 26.74
C GLU A 298 -5.28 -4.29 27.00
N GLN A 299 -4.95 -4.01 28.26
CA GLN A 299 -4.54 -2.68 28.74
C GLN A 299 -3.03 -2.46 28.54
N ASP A 300 -2.24 -3.52 28.69
CA ASP A 300 -0.80 -3.48 28.41
C ASP A 300 -0.58 -3.30 26.91
N MET A 301 0.00 -2.15 26.54
CA MET A 301 0.10 -1.75 25.15
C MET A 301 1.03 -2.64 24.32
N GLU A 302 2.09 -3.18 24.93
CA GLU A 302 3.03 -4.07 24.24
C GLU A 302 2.36 -5.41 23.95
N LYS A 303 1.69 -6.00 24.97
CA LYS A 303 0.93 -7.24 24.81
C LYS A 303 -0.21 -7.09 23.81
N ALA A 304 -0.96 -5.99 23.89
CA ALA A 304 -2.04 -5.70 22.95
C ALA A 304 -1.54 -5.62 21.50
N THR A 305 -0.39 -4.97 21.28
CA THR A 305 0.24 -4.91 19.95
C THR A 305 0.62 -6.31 19.46
N GLY A 306 1.14 -7.16 20.35
CA GLY A 306 1.40 -8.57 20.07
C GLY A 306 0.14 -9.31 19.61
N PHE A 307 -0.95 -9.21 20.36
CA PHE A 307 -2.24 -9.81 20.00
C PHE A 307 -2.78 -9.30 18.65
N CYS A 308 -2.68 -7.99 18.37
CA CYS A 308 -3.11 -7.45 17.08
C CYS A 308 -2.28 -7.97 15.90
N ASN A 309 -0.96 -8.12 16.07
CA ASN A 309 -0.10 -8.69 15.04
C ASN A 309 -0.39 -10.18 14.81
N ASN A 310 -0.63 -10.94 15.88
CA ASN A 310 -1.05 -12.34 15.78
C ASN A 310 -2.40 -12.46 15.07
N ALA A 311 -3.38 -11.62 15.42
CA ALA A 311 -4.67 -11.55 14.77
C ALA A 311 -4.50 -11.31 13.26
N LYS A 312 -3.71 -10.29 12.89
CA LYS A 312 -3.40 -9.98 11.49
C LYS A 312 -2.84 -11.19 10.75
N GLN A 313 -1.80 -11.81 11.30
CA GLN A 313 -1.15 -12.98 10.69
C GLN A 313 -2.13 -14.14 10.48
N LYS A 314 -2.99 -14.42 11.46
CA LYS A 314 -3.96 -15.52 11.40
C LYS A 314 -5.05 -15.25 10.37
N ILE A 315 -5.60 -14.03 10.32
CA ILE A 315 -6.60 -13.64 9.31
C ILE A 315 -5.97 -13.63 7.90
N GLU A 316 -4.72 -13.20 7.73
CA GLU A 316 -4.01 -13.27 6.45
C GLU A 316 -3.82 -14.71 5.97
N LYS A 317 -3.46 -15.64 6.87
CA LYS A 317 -3.39 -17.08 6.56
C LYS A 317 -4.75 -17.62 6.11
N ALA A 318 -5.82 -17.31 6.84
CA ALA A 318 -7.18 -17.69 6.44
C ALA A 318 -7.56 -17.16 5.05
N LYS A 319 -7.29 -15.86 4.80
CA LYS A 319 -7.54 -15.20 3.52
C LYS A 319 -6.79 -15.89 2.38
N SER A 320 -5.51 -16.23 2.59
CA SER A 320 -4.69 -16.93 1.59
C SER A 320 -5.28 -18.28 1.20
N ILE A 321 -5.75 -19.07 2.17
CA ILE A 321 -6.38 -20.37 1.90
C ILE A 321 -7.73 -20.20 1.18
N TYR A 322 -8.57 -19.25 1.60
CA TYR A 322 -9.81 -18.96 0.85
C TYR A 322 -9.53 -18.47 -0.57
N TYR A 323 -8.43 -17.75 -0.80
CA TYR A 323 -8.02 -17.35 -2.14
C TYR A 323 -7.62 -18.54 -3.01
N GLN A 324 -6.89 -19.51 -2.46
CA GLN A 324 -6.58 -20.77 -3.17
C GLN A 324 -7.86 -21.51 -3.56
N LEU A 325 -8.83 -21.62 -2.65
CA LEU A 325 -10.13 -22.23 -2.92
C LEU A 325 -10.95 -21.44 -3.96
N TYR A 326 -10.85 -20.10 -3.95
CA TYR A 326 -11.46 -19.26 -4.97
C TYR A 326 -10.85 -19.46 -6.36
N GLU A 327 -9.53 -19.59 -6.44
CA GLU A 327 -8.83 -19.83 -7.70
C GLU A 327 -9.19 -21.20 -8.27
N TRP A 328 -9.12 -22.27 -7.46
CA TRP A 328 -9.62 -23.60 -7.86
C TRP A 328 -11.07 -23.55 -8.36
N ALA A 329 -11.95 -22.82 -7.66
CA ALA A 329 -13.36 -22.75 -8.04
C ALA A 329 -13.56 -22.20 -9.47
N LYS A 330 -12.64 -21.38 -10.00
CA LYS A 330 -12.75 -20.85 -11.38
C LYS A 330 -12.59 -21.94 -12.45
N ASP A 331 -11.87 -23.01 -12.14
CA ASP A 331 -11.56 -24.08 -13.07
C ASP A 331 -12.63 -25.18 -13.11
N ILE A 332 -13.66 -25.08 -12.27
CA ILE A 332 -14.82 -25.98 -12.30
C ILE A 332 -15.56 -25.81 -13.64
N LYS A 333 -15.67 -26.91 -14.39
CA LYS A 333 -16.39 -26.96 -15.69
C LYS A 333 -17.91 -26.73 -15.56
N ASP A 334 -18.53 -27.21 -14.47
CA ASP A 334 -19.95 -26.96 -14.19
C ASP A 334 -20.15 -25.47 -13.84
N TYR A 335 -20.76 -24.73 -14.78
CA TYR A 335 -21.02 -23.30 -14.67
C TYR A 335 -21.75 -22.91 -13.37
N LYS A 336 -22.75 -23.70 -12.97
CA LYS A 336 -23.58 -23.39 -11.80
C LYS A 336 -22.79 -23.63 -10.51
N LYS A 337 -22.13 -24.80 -10.40
CA LYS A 337 -21.28 -25.13 -9.23
C LYS A 337 -20.12 -24.13 -9.10
N ARG A 338 -19.51 -23.73 -10.22
CA ARG A 338 -18.45 -22.71 -10.28
C ARG A 338 -18.91 -21.38 -9.67
N ASP A 339 -20.00 -20.82 -10.17
CA ASP A 339 -20.44 -19.48 -9.75
C ASP A 339 -20.88 -19.47 -8.28
N GLU A 340 -21.52 -20.54 -7.79
CA GLU A 340 -21.86 -20.73 -6.38
C GLU A 340 -20.61 -20.75 -5.49
N LYS A 341 -19.59 -21.56 -5.84
CA LYS A 341 -18.34 -21.68 -5.07
C LYS A 341 -17.52 -20.39 -5.09
N LYS A 342 -17.38 -19.75 -6.26
CA LYS A 342 -16.71 -18.45 -6.39
C LYS A 342 -17.35 -17.40 -5.49
N LYS A 343 -18.68 -17.28 -5.53
CA LYS A 343 -19.44 -16.33 -4.71
C LYS A 343 -19.28 -16.61 -3.22
N PHE A 344 -19.22 -17.88 -2.83
CA PHE A 344 -18.98 -18.27 -1.45
C PHE A 344 -17.59 -17.83 -0.96
N TYR A 345 -16.53 -18.17 -1.69
CA TYR A 345 -15.16 -17.89 -1.27
C TYR A 345 -14.78 -16.41 -1.37
N ILE A 346 -15.26 -15.68 -2.38
CA ILE A 346 -15.07 -14.22 -2.42
C ILE A 346 -15.75 -13.54 -1.23
N GLY A 347 -16.91 -14.04 -0.79
CA GLY A 347 -17.57 -13.57 0.43
C GLY A 347 -16.74 -13.79 1.69
N LYS A 348 -16.02 -14.92 1.77
CA LYS A 348 -15.08 -15.21 2.88
C LYS A 348 -13.85 -14.31 2.83
N ILE A 349 -13.27 -14.10 1.65
CA ILE A 349 -12.13 -13.18 1.44
C ILE A 349 -12.49 -11.76 1.87
N ASN A 350 -13.64 -11.25 1.44
CA ASN A 350 -14.12 -9.92 1.83
C ASN A 350 -14.35 -9.80 3.35
N LYS A 351 -14.78 -10.87 4.01
CA LYS A 351 -14.86 -10.90 5.48
C LYS A 351 -13.47 -10.76 6.11
N CYS A 352 -12.46 -11.48 5.61
CA CYS A 352 -11.09 -11.31 6.05
C CYS A 352 -10.60 -9.87 5.84
N ASP A 353 -10.85 -9.28 4.67
CA ASP A 353 -10.44 -7.90 4.36
C ASP A 353 -11.04 -6.87 5.32
N ASN A 354 -12.33 -7.01 5.63
CA ASN A 354 -12.97 -6.16 6.62
C ASN A 354 -12.33 -6.29 8.01
N ARG A 355 -11.95 -7.51 8.42
CA ARG A 355 -11.28 -7.74 9.71
C ARG A 355 -9.84 -7.25 9.71
N LEU A 356 -9.11 -7.37 8.61
CA LEU A 356 -7.77 -6.82 8.49
C LEU A 356 -7.79 -5.30 8.59
N LYS A 357 -8.74 -4.64 7.94
CA LYS A 357 -8.94 -3.20 8.09
C LYS A 357 -9.24 -2.81 9.54
N GLU A 358 -10.14 -3.54 10.20
CA GLU A 358 -10.45 -3.32 11.62
C GLU A 358 -9.22 -3.48 12.53
N ILE A 359 -8.35 -4.47 12.25
CA ILE A 359 -7.09 -4.66 12.96
C ILE A 359 -6.14 -3.48 12.71
N GLU A 360 -6.02 -3.01 11.47
CA GLU A 360 -5.16 -1.88 11.11
C GLU A 360 -5.62 -0.56 11.76
N ASP A 361 -6.94 -0.31 11.77
CA ASP A 361 -7.53 0.83 12.45
C ASP A 361 -7.25 0.77 13.97
N GLU A 362 -7.34 -0.42 14.58
CA GLU A 362 -7.04 -0.63 16.01
C GLU A 362 -5.55 -0.43 16.33
N ILE A 363 -4.65 -0.92 15.47
CA ILE A 363 -3.20 -0.67 15.59
C ILE A 363 -2.91 0.84 15.49
N GLY A 364 -3.55 1.53 14.54
CA GLY A 364 -3.44 2.98 14.39
C GLY A 364 -3.91 3.72 15.63
N ARG A 365 -5.09 3.36 16.16
CA ARG A 365 -5.66 3.92 17.39
C ARG A 365 -4.70 3.77 18.57
N ARG A 366 -4.10 2.59 18.76
CA ARG A 366 -3.15 2.34 19.86
C ARG A 366 -1.85 3.13 19.72
N ARG A 367 -1.35 3.30 18.49
CA ARG A 367 -0.19 4.15 18.22
C ARG A 367 -0.46 5.61 18.60
N ASP A 368 -1.65 6.12 18.25
CA ASP A 368 -2.06 7.47 18.60
C ASP A 368 -2.17 7.64 20.13
N ILE A 369 -2.71 6.65 20.85
CA ILE A 369 -2.74 6.63 22.33
C ILE A 369 -1.32 6.69 22.91
N LYS A 370 -0.39 5.87 22.42
CA LYS A 370 0.99 5.86 22.92
C LYS A 370 1.65 7.23 22.80
N LYS A 371 1.56 7.80 21.60
CA LYS A 371 2.12 9.12 21.31
C LYS A 371 1.49 10.20 22.19
N ALA A 372 0.18 10.10 22.44
CA ALA A 372 -0.52 11.01 23.33
C ALA A 372 -0.07 10.89 24.80
N GLU A 373 0.21 9.66 25.28
CA GLU A 373 0.78 9.43 26.61
C GLU A 373 2.16 10.04 26.76
N ASP A 374 3.05 9.85 25.77
CA ASP A 374 4.39 10.45 25.77
C ASP A 374 4.31 12.00 25.82
N LEU A 375 3.47 12.60 24.97
CA LEU A 375 3.25 14.05 24.96
C LEU A 375 2.63 14.56 26.27
N PHE A 376 1.77 13.78 26.92
CA PHE A 376 1.20 14.14 28.21
C PHE A 376 2.28 14.14 29.32
N VAL A 377 3.20 13.17 29.30
CA VAL A 377 4.35 13.14 30.22
C VAL A 377 5.25 14.35 30.00
N ASP A 378 5.53 14.71 28.75
CA ASP A 378 6.29 15.91 28.41
C ASP A 378 5.59 17.18 28.92
N ALA A 379 4.28 17.30 28.69
CA ALA A 379 3.48 18.43 29.17
C ALA A 379 3.56 18.58 30.69
N ASN A 380 3.43 17.47 31.43
CA ASN A 380 3.53 17.47 32.89
C ASN A 380 4.94 17.82 33.37
N THR A 381 5.97 17.40 32.63
CA THR A 381 7.37 17.74 32.93
C THR A 381 7.61 19.25 32.77
N PHE A 382 7.20 19.83 31.64
CA PHE A 382 7.29 21.29 31.46
C PHE A 382 6.47 22.06 32.49
N PHE A 383 5.30 21.55 32.87
CA PHE A 383 4.44 22.18 33.87
C PHE A 383 5.12 22.22 35.25
N THR A 384 5.73 21.11 35.69
CA THR A 384 6.45 21.06 36.97
C THR A 384 7.72 21.94 36.97
N GLN A 385 8.31 22.19 35.80
CA GLN A 385 9.42 23.13 35.61
C GLN A 385 8.98 24.60 35.52
N GLY A 386 7.67 24.90 35.59
CA GLY A 386 7.14 26.26 35.50
C GLY A 386 7.03 26.82 34.07
N ASP A 387 7.38 26.03 33.04
CA ASP A 387 7.21 26.42 31.64
C ASP A 387 5.78 26.11 31.15
N CYS A 388 4.85 26.91 31.64
CA CYS A 388 3.43 26.75 31.37
C CYS A 388 3.07 26.95 29.88
N ARG A 389 3.92 27.62 29.08
CA ARG A 389 3.68 27.79 27.64
C ARG A 389 3.95 26.50 26.86
N ASN A 390 5.11 25.86 27.08
CA ASN A 390 5.39 24.57 26.45
C ASN A 390 4.45 23.50 26.98
N ALA A 391 4.18 23.48 28.28
CA ALA A 391 3.19 22.57 28.86
C ALA A 391 1.83 22.66 28.16
N SER A 392 1.33 23.87 27.90
CA SER A 392 0.07 24.10 27.19
C SER A 392 0.08 23.49 25.78
N ARG A 393 1.16 23.71 25.02
CA ARG A 393 1.32 23.19 23.66
C ARG A 393 1.25 21.66 23.64
N PHE A 394 2.07 21.00 24.46
CA PHE A 394 2.13 19.54 24.52
C PHE A 394 0.83 18.93 25.05
N ALA A 395 0.19 19.53 26.06
CA ALA A 395 -1.07 19.04 26.61
C ALA A 395 -2.21 19.11 25.58
N ASN A 396 -2.29 20.17 24.77
CA ASN A 396 -3.30 20.29 23.72
C ASN A 396 -3.06 19.29 22.57
N GLU A 397 -1.80 19.05 22.19
CA GLU A 397 -1.47 18.03 21.19
C GLU A 397 -1.83 16.62 21.68
N ALA A 398 -1.48 16.29 22.93
CA ALA A 398 -1.85 15.03 23.58
C ALA A 398 -3.38 14.85 23.61
N ARG A 399 -4.12 15.90 24.01
CA ARG A 399 -5.60 15.90 24.03
C ARG A 399 -6.18 15.57 22.66
N SER A 400 -5.68 16.23 21.60
CA SER A 400 -6.17 16.01 20.24
C SER A 400 -5.96 14.58 19.76
N LEU A 401 -4.84 13.95 20.13
CA LEU A 401 -4.57 12.55 19.77
C LEU A 401 -5.43 11.58 20.57
N PHE A 402 -5.63 11.80 21.88
CA PHE A 402 -6.55 10.98 22.66
C PHE A 402 -7.98 11.08 22.14
N ASP A 403 -8.42 12.27 21.74
CA ASP A 403 -9.75 12.50 21.16
C ASP A 403 -9.91 11.73 19.83
N LYS A 404 -8.94 11.85 18.93
CA LYS A 404 -8.88 11.09 17.67
C LYS A 404 -8.93 9.57 17.91
N ALA A 405 -8.29 9.09 18.97
CA ALA A 405 -8.27 7.68 19.34
C ALA A 405 -9.52 7.23 20.13
N ASN A 406 -10.50 8.12 20.36
CA ASN A 406 -11.66 7.92 21.23
C ASN A 406 -11.29 7.45 22.64
N HIS A 407 -10.14 7.92 23.15
CA HIS A 407 -9.60 7.55 24.46
C HIS A 407 -10.01 8.58 25.53
N PHE A 408 -11.28 8.55 25.93
CA PHE A 408 -11.87 9.50 26.88
C PHE A 408 -11.11 9.67 28.20
N PRO A 409 -10.54 8.62 28.84
CA PRO A 409 -9.74 8.79 30.05
C PRO A 409 -8.51 9.67 29.82
N GLY A 410 -7.87 9.57 28.65
CA GLY A 410 -6.73 10.41 28.27
C GLY A 410 -7.14 11.86 28.02
N VAL A 411 -8.27 12.08 27.32
CA VAL A 411 -8.84 13.42 27.11
C VAL A 411 -9.09 14.11 28.44
N TYR A 412 -9.75 13.44 29.39
CA TYR A 412 -10.04 14.00 30.72
C TYR A 412 -8.76 14.36 31.51
N LYS A 413 -7.73 13.49 31.45
CA LYS A 413 -6.42 13.78 32.06
C LYS A 413 -5.80 15.05 31.47
N CYS A 414 -5.82 15.20 30.14
CA CYS A 414 -5.32 16.39 29.47
C CYS A 414 -6.13 17.63 29.83
N GLU A 415 -7.46 17.56 29.85
CA GLU A 415 -8.32 18.70 30.21
C GLU A 415 -8.04 19.20 31.63
N THR A 416 -7.82 18.27 32.57
CA THR A 416 -7.46 18.61 33.95
C THR A 416 -6.12 19.36 34.00
N LEU A 417 -5.09 18.86 33.29
CA LEU A 417 -3.79 19.51 33.24
C LEU A 417 -3.86 20.87 32.52
N ILE A 418 -4.62 20.97 31.43
CA ILE A 418 -4.83 22.22 30.68
C ILE A 418 -5.48 23.29 31.57
N TYR A 419 -6.45 22.91 32.41
CA TYR A 419 -7.05 23.83 33.37
C TYR A 419 -6.00 24.42 34.34
N GLN A 420 -5.16 23.57 34.91
CA GLN A 420 -4.07 24.00 35.81
C GLN A 420 -3.03 24.87 35.09
N ILE A 421 -2.68 24.52 33.85
CA ILE A 421 -1.78 25.31 33.01
C ILE A 421 -2.37 26.69 32.73
N ASN A 422 -3.66 26.80 32.45
CA ASN A 422 -4.31 28.08 32.19
C ASN A 422 -4.28 28.98 33.42
N GLU A 423 -4.50 28.44 34.62
CA GLU A 423 -4.36 29.19 35.87
C GLU A 423 -2.92 29.70 36.05
N CYS A 424 -1.91 28.86 35.77
CA CYS A 424 -0.51 29.28 35.78
C CYS A 424 -0.23 30.41 34.77
N LEU A 425 -0.75 30.30 33.55
CA LEU A 425 -0.56 31.31 32.51
C LEU A 425 -1.18 32.66 32.89
N GLU A 426 -2.31 32.66 33.60
CA GLU A 426 -2.90 33.89 34.13
C GLU A 426 -2.02 34.51 35.22
N LYS A 427 -1.53 33.71 36.17
CA LYS A 427 -0.58 34.18 37.19
C LYS A 427 0.69 34.76 36.57
N LEU A 428 1.24 34.11 35.54
CA LEU A 428 2.42 34.62 34.82
C LEU A 428 2.16 35.98 34.14
N LYS A 429 0.97 36.21 33.57
CA LYS A 429 0.61 37.53 33.03
C LYS A 429 0.61 38.62 34.10
N ASP A 430 0.10 38.30 35.29
CA ASP A 430 0.11 39.22 36.41
C ASP A 430 1.52 39.48 36.93
N ALA A 431 2.36 38.44 37.02
CA ALA A 431 3.77 38.56 37.40
C ALA A 431 4.55 39.46 36.41
N ASP A 432 4.40 39.22 35.11
CA ASP A 432 5.01 40.03 34.04
C ASP A 432 4.57 41.49 34.13
N ARG A 433 3.29 41.75 34.46
CA ARG A 433 2.77 43.11 34.68
C ARG A 433 3.42 43.78 35.90
N TYR A 434 3.52 43.09 37.02
CA TYR A 434 4.17 43.63 38.21
C TYR A 434 5.67 43.86 37.98
N TYR A 435 6.35 42.95 37.28
CA TYR A 435 7.75 43.11 36.92
C TYR A 435 7.96 44.36 36.05
N LYS A 436 7.13 44.54 35.02
CA LYS A 436 7.16 45.74 34.17
C LYS A 436 6.93 47.03 34.97
N ASN A 437 5.99 47.01 35.91
CA ASN A 437 5.76 48.16 36.79
C ASN A 437 6.98 48.43 37.68
N ALA A 438 7.63 47.40 38.22
CA ALA A 438 8.85 47.54 39.01
C ALA A 438 9.99 48.15 38.20
N THR A 439 10.17 47.73 36.94
CA THR A 439 11.13 48.34 36.01
C THR A 439 10.82 49.81 35.77
N THR A 440 9.53 50.15 35.57
CA THR A 440 9.11 51.54 35.35
C THR A 440 9.40 52.42 36.57
N TYR A 441 9.12 51.95 37.79
CA TYR A 441 9.45 52.68 39.02
C TYR A 441 10.96 52.83 39.24
N TYR A 442 11.73 51.80 38.90
CA TYR A 442 13.18 51.86 38.91
C TYR A 442 13.71 52.94 37.95
N GLU A 443 13.17 53.04 36.73
CA GLU A 443 13.59 54.03 35.72
C GLU A 443 13.36 55.49 36.16
N ILE A 444 12.35 55.75 37.00
CA ILE A 444 12.06 57.08 37.57
C ILE A 444 12.69 57.32 38.95
N ALA A 445 13.66 56.49 39.35
CA ALA A 445 14.39 56.61 40.62
C ALA A 445 13.50 56.54 41.90
N ASP A 446 12.46 55.71 41.85
CA ASP A 446 11.57 55.40 42.97
C ASP A 446 11.81 53.95 43.47
N PRO A 447 12.88 53.72 44.26
CA PRO A 447 13.28 52.39 44.68
C PRO A 447 12.27 51.72 45.63
N ASP A 448 11.47 52.49 46.36
CA ASP A 448 10.49 51.96 47.31
C ASP A 448 9.32 51.30 46.58
N ASN A 449 8.70 52.01 45.62
CA ASN A 449 7.63 51.44 44.81
C ASN A 449 8.14 50.34 43.87
N ALA A 450 9.35 50.49 43.33
CA ALA A 450 10.01 49.44 42.55
C ALA A 450 10.16 48.16 43.37
N THR A 451 10.63 48.26 44.62
CA THR A 451 10.78 47.11 45.53
C THR A 451 9.45 46.44 45.84
N ILE A 452 8.39 47.21 46.11
CA ILE A 452 7.05 46.66 46.39
C ILE A 452 6.51 45.88 45.20
N MET A 453 6.58 46.44 43.99
CA MET A 453 6.09 45.77 42.78
C MET A 453 6.94 44.55 42.43
N LEU A 454 8.26 44.66 42.59
CA LEU A 454 9.18 43.54 42.33
C LEU A 454 8.93 42.37 43.28
N LYS A 455 8.65 42.65 44.57
CA LYS A 455 8.29 41.63 45.54
C LYS A 455 7.02 40.88 45.14
N LYS A 456 5.99 41.59 44.65
CA LYS A 456 4.76 40.97 44.13
C LYS A 456 5.05 40.08 42.91
N ALA A 457 5.81 40.60 41.94
CA ALA A 457 6.19 39.83 40.74
C ALA A 457 6.94 38.55 41.11
N ARG A 458 7.96 38.68 41.97
CA ARG A 458 8.78 37.56 42.44
C ARG A 458 7.96 36.52 43.19
N GLN A 459 7.07 36.93 44.09
CA GLN A 459 6.22 35.99 44.82
C GLN A 459 5.41 35.12 43.85
N ILE A 460 4.82 35.72 42.81
CA ILE A 460 4.05 34.97 41.83
C ILE A 460 4.96 34.05 41.00
N TYR A 461 6.14 34.52 40.57
CA TYR A 461 7.10 33.65 39.87
C TYR A 461 7.57 32.46 40.73
N GLU A 462 7.77 32.65 42.04
CA GLU A 462 8.07 31.58 42.99
C GLU A 462 6.89 30.60 43.13
N GLU A 463 5.65 31.11 43.24
CA GLU A 463 4.43 30.28 43.33
C GLU A 463 4.23 29.37 42.11
N VAL A 464 4.62 29.82 40.90
CA VAL A 464 4.51 29.03 39.67
C VAL A 464 5.82 28.36 39.24
N ASN A 465 6.84 28.38 40.10
CA ASN A 465 8.17 27.81 39.84
C ASN A 465 8.85 28.32 38.57
N ASN A 466 8.60 29.57 38.16
CA ASN A 466 9.22 30.17 36.98
C ASN A 466 10.61 30.72 37.32
N GLN A 467 11.62 29.87 37.16
CA GLN A 467 13.01 30.17 37.48
C GLN A 467 13.57 31.38 36.69
N GLU A 468 13.23 31.49 35.40
CA GLU A 468 13.66 32.63 34.57
C GLU A 468 13.10 33.96 35.11
N GLY A 469 11.83 33.96 35.54
CA GLY A 469 11.19 35.11 36.17
C GLY A 469 11.85 35.49 37.50
N ILE A 470 12.19 34.50 38.33
CA ILE A 470 12.90 34.70 39.60
C ILE A 470 14.28 35.32 39.37
N GLU A 471 15.03 34.85 38.37
CA GLU A 471 16.35 35.38 38.01
C GLU A 471 16.27 36.83 37.50
N LYS A 472 15.29 37.13 36.65
CA LYS A 472 14.99 38.52 36.23
C LYS A 472 14.69 39.41 37.43
N CYS A 473 13.93 38.90 38.39
CA CYS A 473 13.64 39.62 39.63
C CYS A 473 14.89 39.84 40.49
N ASN A 474 15.77 38.84 40.61
CA ASN A 474 17.02 38.96 41.37
C ASN A 474 17.94 40.02 40.76
N SER A 475 18.12 39.99 39.43
CA SER A 475 18.94 40.99 38.74
C SER A 475 18.40 42.41 38.91
N LEU A 476 17.08 42.61 38.82
CA LEU A 476 16.48 43.93 39.03
C LEU A 476 16.57 44.36 40.51
N LYS A 477 16.45 43.42 41.45
CA LYS A 477 16.60 43.70 42.89
C LYS A 477 17.99 44.26 43.21
N GLU A 478 19.04 43.67 42.65
CA GLU A 478 20.41 44.14 42.83
C GLU A 478 20.56 45.60 42.37
N LYS A 479 20.05 45.92 41.17
CA LYS A 479 20.05 47.28 40.63
C LYS A 479 19.27 48.27 41.50
N ILE A 480 18.08 47.90 41.96
CA ILE A 480 17.28 48.74 42.87
C ILE A 480 18.03 48.99 44.19
N THR A 481 18.70 47.97 44.72
CA THR A 481 19.46 48.09 45.98
C THR A 481 20.65 49.02 45.81
N GLU A 482 21.39 48.91 44.71
CA GLU A 482 22.49 49.82 44.38
C GLU A 482 22.00 51.26 44.23
N MET A 483 20.90 51.48 43.50
CA MET A 483 20.27 52.79 43.34
C MET A 483 19.82 53.38 44.68
N SER A 484 19.18 52.57 45.53
CA SER A 484 18.72 53.00 46.85
C SER A 484 19.87 53.47 47.72
N LYS A 485 21.00 52.74 47.71
CA LYS A 485 22.20 53.11 48.45
C LYS A 485 22.79 54.43 47.92
N LYS A 486 22.94 54.57 46.60
CA LYS A 486 23.40 55.82 45.98
C LYS A 486 22.49 57.00 46.33
N LYS A 487 21.17 56.80 46.33
CA LYS A 487 20.18 57.82 46.74
C LYS A 487 20.35 58.21 48.20
N GLU A 488 20.58 57.26 49.09
CA GLU A 488 20.83 57.50 50.52
C GLU A 488 22.15 58.24 50.76
N ASP A 489 23.24 57.83 50.12
CA ASP A 489 24.54 58.51 50.17
C ASP A 489 24.44 59.96 49.69
N ALA A 490 23.69 60.21 48.61
CA ALA A 490 23.42 61.55 48.10
C ALA A 490 22.54 62.39 49.04
N ASN A 491 21.53 61.78 49.68
CA ASN A 491 20.71 62.45 50.70
C ASN A 491 21.54 62.87 51.91
N LEU A 492 22.48 62.02 52.35
CA LEU A 492 23.38 62.33 53.46
C LEU A 492 24.30 63.50 53.11
N LEU A 493 24.85 63.53 51.89
CA LEU A 493 25.65 64.65 51.39
C LEU A 493 24.84 65.96 51.30
N ILE A 494 23.55 65.89 50.97
CA ILE A 494 22.66 67.07 51.06
C ILE A 494 22.50 67.52 52.52
N GLY A 495 22.29 66.60 53.45
CA GLY A 495 22.21 66.93 54.88
C GLY A 495 23.50 67.58 55.41
N GLU A 496 24.67 67.06 55.00
CA GLU A 496 25.97 67.67 55.30
C GLU A 496 26.10 69.06 54.68
N ALA A 497 25.66 69.23 53.43
CA ALA A 497 25.66 70.52 52.76
C ALA A 497 24.76 71.53 53.48
N GLU A 498 23.55 71.14 53.87
CA GLU A 498 22.64 71.98 54.66
C GLU A 498 23.27 72.35 56.02
N MET A 499 23.89 71.41 56.73
CA MET A 499 24.62 71.69 57.98
C MET A 499 25.79 72.67 57.80
N TYR A 500 26.59 72.49 56.75
CA TYR A 500 27.69 73.42 56.46
C TYR A 500 27.19 74.81 56.09
N PHE A 501 26.05 74.90 55.40
CA PHE A 501 25.40 76.17 55.09
C PHE A 501 24.99 76.91 56.37
N GLU A 502 24.35 76.22 57.33
CA GLU A 502 23.97 76.80 58.62
C GLU A 502 25.19 77.25 59.46
N GLN A 503 26.33 76.55 59.33
CA GLN A 503 27.58 76.90 60.01
C GLN A 503 28.37 78.04 59.29
N ASN A 504 27.81 78.65 58.25
CA ASN A 504 28.47 79.63 57.38
C ASN A 504 29.74 79.10 56.68
N ARG A 505 29.87 77.78 56.52
CA ARG A 505 30.95 77.11 55.78
C ARG A 505 30.52 76.85 54.34
N PHE A 506 30.22 77.92 53.62
CA PHE A 506 29.55 77.85 52.33
C PHE A 506 30.34 77.11 51.24
N GLU A 507 31.68 77.21 51.24
CA GLU A 507 32.52 76.48 50.27
C GLU A 507 32.49 74.96 50.47
N ASP A 508 32.41 74.50 51.73
CA ASP A 508 32.30 73.08 52.05
C ASP A 508 30.88 72.56 51.75
N SER A 509 29.87 73.39 51.99
CA SER A 509 28.47 73.12 51.61
C SER A 509 28.31 72.93 50.09
N ILE A 510 28.87 73.84 49.28
CA ILE A 510 28.85 73.70 47.80
C ILE A 510 29.51 72.39 47.36
N LYS A 511 30.67 72.04 47.92
CA LYS A 511 31.36 70.77 47.57
C LYS A 511 30.51 69.54 47.90
N ALA A 512 29.86 69.53 49.06
CA ALA A 512 28.97 68.43 49.45
C ALA A 512 27.72 68.37 48.54
N ALA A 513 27.11 69.51 48.22
CA ALA A 513 25.96 69.59 47.33
C ALA A 513 26.29 69.23 45.87
N GLU A 514 27.47 69.59 45.35
CA GLU A 514 27.93 69.20 44.01
C GLU A 514 28.17 67.68 43.91
N LYS A 515 28.74 67.07 44.97
CA LYS A 515 28.86 65.61 45.05
C LYS A 515 27.50 64.92 45.09
N ALA A 516 26.56 65.42 45.90
CA ALA A 516 25.21 64.90 45.95
C ALA A 516 24.50 65.01 44.60
N LYS A 517 24.62 66.16 43.94
CA LYS A 517 24.07 66.41 42.61
C LYS A 517 24.58 65.41 41.58
N ALA A 518 25.88 65.15 41.54
CA ALA A 518 26.48 64.20 40.60
C ALA A 518 25.93 62.77 40.80
N ILE A 519 25.75 62.34 42.06
CA ILE A 519 25.15 61.04 42.37
C ILE A 519 23.67 61.02 41.94
N TYR A 520 22.91 62.10 42.17
CA TYR A 520 21.52 62.18 41.72
C TYR A 520 21.36 62.16 40.20
N GLU A 521 22.28 62.80 39.46
CA GLU A 521 22.32 62.73 37.99
C GLU A 521 22.63 61.30 37.51
N GLU A 522 23.53 60.58 38.19
CA GLU A 522 23.86 59.18 37.87
C GLU A 522 22.66 58.24 38.05
N ILE A 523 21.84 58.44 39.08
CA ILE A 523 20.65 57.63 39.34
C ILE A 523 19.37 58.17 38.70
N ASN A 524 19.44 59.24 37.89
CA ASN A 524 18.30 59.88 37.24
C ASN A 524 17.22 60.41 38.21
N TYR A 525 17.62 60.91 39.40
CA TYR A 525 16.71 61.46 40.40
C TYR A 525 16.58 62.98 40.28
N GLU A 526 15.75 63.43 39.34
CA GLU A 526 15.57 64.84 38.95
C GLU A 526 15.20 65.79 40.11
N GLU A 527 14.38 65.32 41.05
CA GLU A 527 14.00 66.11 42.23
C GLU A 527 15.22 66.39 43.12
N GLY A 528 16.06 65.37 43.37
CA GLY A 528 17.31 65.53 44.14
C GLY A 528 18.32 66.40 43.42
N VAL A 529 18.45 66.28 42.09
CA VAL A 529 19.28 67.17 41.27
C VAL A 529 18.83 68.62 41.44
N SER A 530 17.51 68.87 41.40
CA SER A 530 16.93 70.20 41.56
C SER A 530 17.18 70.75 42.96
N LYS A 531 17.00 69.93 44.01
CA LYS A 531 17.30 70.31 45.40
C LYS A 531 18.77 70.67 45.59
N ALA A 532 19.69 69.86 45.05
CA ALA A 532 21.12 70.13 45.12
C ALA A 532 21.51 71.42 44.40
N LYS A 533 20.92 71.67 43.21
CA LYS A 533 21.14 72.91 42.44
C LYS A 533 20.70 74.14 43.24
N SER A 534 19.50 74.11 43.82
CA SER A 534 18.98 75.20 44.67
C SER A 534 19.94 75.50 45.82
N LEU A 535 20.37 74.48 46.56
CA LEU A 535 21.27 74.66 47.69
C LEU A 535 22.63 75.24 47.28
N ILE A 536 23.17 74.85 46.12
CA ILE A 536 24.40 75.44 45.56
C ILE A 536 24.20 76.92 45.23
N GLU A 537 23.04 77.29 44.70
CA GLU A 537 22.70 78.67 44.35
C GLU A 537 22.58 79.55 45.60
N ASP A 538 21.83 79.08 46.61
CA ASP A 538 21.67 79.74 47.91
C ASP A 538 23.03 79.99 48.59
N ASN A 539 23.92 78.98 48.57
CA ASN A 539 25.29 79.10 49.07
C ASN A 539 26.10 80.18 48.35
N LYS A 540 26.03 80.23 47.01
CA LYS A 540 26.76 81.22 46.20
C LYS A 540 26.28 82.63 46.50
N GLU A 541 24.98 82.83 46.71
CA GLU A 541 24.41 84.11 47.10
C GLU A 541 24.95 84.57 48.47
N MET A 542 25.01 83.67 49.46
CA MET A 542 25.53 83.98 50.80
C MET A 542 27.04 84.30 50.81
N ILE A 543 27.84 83.61 50.00
CA ILE A 543 29.26 83.96 49.79
C ILE A 543 29.40 85.37 49.21
N ASP A 544 28.58 85.72 48.22
CA ASP A 544 28.63 87.04 47.60
C ASP A 544 28.20 88.17 48.58
N ILE A 545 27.20 87.90 49.42
CA ILE A 545 26.81 88.81 50.51
C ILE A 545 27.96 88.99 51.52
N HIS A 546 28.55 87.90 52.03
CA HIS A 546 29.67 87.96 52.99
C HIS A 546 30.92 88.65 52.39
N SER A 547 31.20 88.43 51.10
CA SER A 547 32.26 89.13 50.36
C SER A 547 31.99 90.64 50.27
N ARG A 548 30.75 91.05 50.03
CA ARG A 548 30.33 92.47 50.06
C ARG A 548 30.46 93.07 51.46
N GLU A 549 30.09 92.34 52.51
CA GLU A 549 30.21 92.81 53.90
C GLU A 549 31.66 92.90 54.39
N ALA A 550 32.51 91.93 54.05
CA ALA A 550 33.94 91.97 54.35
C ALA A 550 34.63 93.15 53.66
N LYS A 551 34.30 93.43 52.38
CA LYS A 551 34.78 94.63 51.67
C LYS A 551 34.31 95.91 52.35
N ARG A 552 33.05 95.97 52.82
CA ARG A 552 32.51 97.12 53.57
C ARG A 552 33.24 97.34 54.89
N ASN A 553 33.48 96.28 55.67
CA ASN A 553 34.17 96.34 56.96
C ASN A 553 35.68 96.64 56.82
N MET A 554 36.33 96.15 55.75
CA MET A 554 37.71 96.50 55.41
C MET A 554 37.82 98.00 55.05
N MET A 555 36.86 98.55 54.30
CA MET A 555 36.83 99.99 53.99
C MET A 555 36.64 100.86 55.25
N ILE A 556 35.85 100.40 56.23
CA ILE A 556 35.65 101.09 57.53
C ILE A 556 36.95 101.08 58.36
N THR A 557 37.67 99.97 58.41
CA THR A 557 38.93 99.84 59.17
C THR A 557 40.09 100.61 58.55
N ILE A 558 40.20 100.64 57.21
CA ILE A 558 41.15 101.53 56.51
C ILE A 558 40.84 103.01 56.81
N GLY A 559 39.55 103.37 56.86
CA GLY A 559 39.10 104.70 57.30
C GLY A 559 39.52 105.03 58.74
N ALA A 560 39.43 104.08 59.67
CA ALA A 560 39.82 104.26 61.07
C ALA A 560 41.34 104.40 61.27
N ILE A 561 42.16 103.66 60.51
CA ILE A 561 43.63 103.75 60.57
C ILE A 561 44.13 105.11 60.05
N LEU A 562 43.53 105.62 58.98
CA LEU A 562 43.82 106.97 58.47
C LEU A 562 43.45 108.07 59.49
N LEU A 563 42.35 107.88 60.22
CA LEU A 563 41.92 108.78 61.29
C LEU A 563 42.87 108.74 62.52
N ALA A 564 43.40 107.57 62.88
CA ALA A 564 44.39 107.43 63.95
C ALA A 564 45.76 108.08 63.61
N ILE A 565 46.19 108.01 62.34
CA ILE A 565 47.43 108.66 61.87
C ILE A 565 47.29 110.18 61.90
N THR A 566 46.14 110.72 61.47
CA THR A 566 45.89 112.17 61.52
C THR A 566 45.77 112.71 62.95
N LEU A 567 45.14 111.96 63.88
CA LEU A 567 45.09 112.31 65.30
C LEU A 567 46.48 112.25 65.98
N SER A 568 47.35 111.34 65.56
CA SER A 568 48.73 111.25 66.06
C SER A 568 49.59 112.45 65.63
N ILE A 569 49.43 112.91 64.38
CA ILE A 569 50.08 114.12 63.87
C ILE A 569 49.51 115.39 64.56
N ALA A 570 48.20 115.45 64.78
CA ALA A 570 47.56 116.57 65.49
C ALA A 570 48.01 116.66 66.96
N SER A 571 48.19 115.53 67.66
CA SER A 571 48.65 115.53 69.06
C SER A 571 50.09 116.06 69.23
N TRP A 572 50.94 115.88 68.22
CA TRP A 572 52.32 116.38 68.21
C TRP A 572 52.38 117.89 67.95
N TRP A 573 51.52 118.42 67.07
CA TRP A 573 51.38 119.85 66.82
C TRP A 573 50.78 120.61 68.03
N ILE A 574 49.84 120.00 68.74
CA ILE A 574 49.21 120.60 69.94
C ILE A 574 50.18 120.67 71.13
N ARG A 575 51.10 119.70 71.29
CA ARG A 575 52.12 119.75 72.36
C ARG A 575 53.24 120.76 72.11
N LYS A 576 53.47 121.19 70.86
CA LYS A 576 54.51 122.18 70.52
C LYS A 576 54.01 123.63 70.60
N ALA A 577 52.73 123.87 70.37
CA ALA A 577 52.13 125.21 70.37
C ALA A 577 51.95 125.86 71.76
N GLN A 578 52.10 125.10 72.86
CA GLN A 578 51.94 125.60 74.23
C GLN A 578 53.24 126.05 74.92
N LYS A 579 54.34 126.25 74.17
CA LYS A 579 55.62 126.70 74.74
C LYS A 579 55.88 128.22 74.71
N GLU A 580 55.05 129.06 74.08
CA GLU A 580 55.49 130.43 73.71
C GLU A 580 54.70 131.63 74.30
N ARG A 581 53.75 131.43 75.23
CA ARG A 581 53.03 132.56 75.90
C ARG A 581 53.56 132.98 77.28
N MET A 582 54.60 132.33 77.82
CA MET A 582 55.32 132.77 79.04
C MET A 582 56.82 133.10 78.83
N GLU A 583 57.29 133.20 77.57
CA GLU A 583 58.57 133.86 77.21
C GLU A 583 58.32 135.25 76.58
N ARG A 584 57.24 135.92 77.00
CA ARG A 584 57.01 137.37 76.83
C ARG A 584 57.94 138.24 77.72
N GLY A 585 59.07 137.66 78.16
CA GLY A 585 60.16 138.29 78.90
C GLY A 585 61.54 138.13 78.24
N ARG A 586 61.66 137.51 77.06
CA ARG A 586 62.97 137.36 76.38
C ARG A 586 63.19 138.35 75.22
N LEU A 587 62.29 139.31 75.04
CA LEU A 587 62.12 140.09 73.79
C LEU A 587 62.47 141.59 73.86
N GLU A 588 63.07 142.08 74.95
CA GLU A 588 63.53 143.48 75.05
C GLU A 588 65.06 143.64 75.00
N SER A 589 65.85 142.62 75.35
CA SER A 589 67.33 142.73 75.42
C SER A 589 68.07 142.38 74.13
N GLU A 590 67.54 141.50 73.28
CA GLU A 590 68.15 141.20 71.96
C GLU A 590 67.69 142.14 70.84
N ARG A 591 66.58 142.86 71.04
CA ARG A 591 66.12 143.93 70.13
C ARG A 591 67.06 145.14 70.10
N ARG A 592 67.85 145.37 71.16
CA ARG A 592 68.89 146.43 71.17
C ARG A 592 70.25 146.00 70.63
N ARG A 593 70.67 144.73 70.76
CA ARG A 593 72.03 144.32 70.36
C ARG A 593 72.16 143.93 68.88
N LEU A 594 71.08 143.48 68.23
CA LEU A 594 71.06 143.33 66.77
C LEU A 594 70.84 144.67 66.04
N GLU A 595 70.22 145.68 66.68
CA GLU A 595 70.20 147.11 66.26
C GLU A 595 71.50 147.88 66.62
N GLU A 596 72.39 147.27 67.39
CA GLU A 596 73.79 147.72 67.53
C GLU A 596 74.77 146.95 66.64
N GLU A 597 74.21 146.04 65.83
CA GLU A 597 74.27 146.18 64.38
C GLU A 597 75.67 146.46 63.85
N LEU A 598 76.10 145.59 62.95
CA LEU A 598 75.85 145.82 61.52
C LEU A 598 75.87 147.30 60.99
N ARG A 599 75.56 148.33 61.77
CA ARG A 599 76.20 149.65 61.83
C ARG A 599 77.74 149.63 61.81
N ARG A 600 78.48 148.80 62.58
CA ARG A 600 79.98 148.91 62.59
C ARG A 600 80.72 148.16 61.47
N LYS A 601 80.33 146.93 61.12
CA LYS A 601 81.08 146.13 60.12
C LYS A 601 80.77 146.52 58.66
N LYS A 602 79.61 147.10 58.36
CA LYS A 602 79.27 147.55 56.99
C LYS A 602 79.65 149.00 56.71
N GLU A 603 79.97 149.81 57.72
CA GLU A 603 80.52 151.16 57.50
C GLU A 603 82.01 151.18 57.06
N GLU A 604 82.85 150.19 57.34
CA GLU A 604 84.30 150.33 57.09
C GLU A 604 84.83 149.74 55.77
N GLU A 605 84.28 148.63 55.29
CA GLU A 605 84.84 147.92 54.12
C GLU A 605 84.32 148.48 52.79
N LYS A 606 83.00 148.68 52.65
CA LYS A 606 82.41 149.22 51.41
C LYS A 606 82.54 150.73 51.25
N ARG A 607 82.75 151.50 52.33
CA ARG A 607 83.26 152.89 52.20
C ARG A 607 84.69 152.96 51.65
N ARG A 608 85.52 151.89 51.74
CA ARG A 608 86.88 151.87 51.17
C ARG A 608 86.94 151.33 49.74
N GLU A 609 86.03 150.44 49.35
CA GLU A 609 86.02 149.84 48.00
C GLU A 609 85.13 150.62 47.01
N GLU A 610 83.99 151.14 47.43
CA GLU A 610 83.13 151.91 46.52
C GLU A 610 83.58 153.37 46.38
N LYS A 611 84.48 153.83 47.26
CA LYS A 611 85.33 155.00 46.99
C LYS A 611 86.24 154.77 45.76
N ARG A 612 86.73 153.54 45.54
CA ARG A 612 87.44 153.16 44.28
C ARG A 612 86.49 153.05 43.08
N ARG A 613 85.24 152.58 43.27
CA ARG A 613 84.22 152.62 42.19
C ARG A 613 83.82 154.05 41.82
N ARG A 614 83.70 154.97 42.79
CA ARG A 614 83.46 156.40 42.53
C ARG A 614 84.64 157.07 41.83
N GLU A 615 85.89 156.69 42.10
CA GLU A 615 87.06 157.18 41.36
C GLU A 615 87.13 156.64 39.92
N LEU A 616 86.82 155.35 39.70
CA LEU A 616 86.71 154.74 38.36
C LEU A 616 85.52 155.26 37.53
N GLU A 617 84.44 155.68 38.19
CA GLU A 617 83.29 156.34 37.55
C GLU A 617 83.58 157.83 37.25
N ILE A 618 84.43 158.48 38.06
CA ILE A 618 85.03 159.80 37.77
C ILE A 618 86.01 159.71 36.58
N GLU A 619 86.76 158.62 36.47
CA GLU A 619 87.62 158.33 35.33
C GLU A 619 86.79 158.12 34.05
N ARG A 620 85.68 157.37 34.11
CA ARG A 620 84.72 157.21 33.00
C ARG A 620 83.94 158.48 32.64
N LYS A 621 83.64 159.37 33.59
CA LYS A 621 83.04 160.69 33.31
C LYS A 621 84.04 161.66 32.67
N LYS A 622 85.30 161.69 33.11
CA LYS A 622 86.36 162.48 32.45
C LYS A 622 86.75 161.95 31.07
N LEU A 623 86.67 160.64 30.86
CA LEU A 623 86.84 160.02 29.53
C LEU A 623 85.59 160.12 28.63
N LYS A 624 84.37 160.38 29.14
CA LYS A 624 83.21 160.74 28.30
C LYS A 624 83.15 162.24 27.98
N ALA A 625 83.76 163.06 28.83
CA ALA A 625 84.12 164.44 28.54
C ALA A 625 85.29 164.59 27.56
N MET A 626 85.78 163.48 26.96
CA MET A 626 86.65 163.41 25.79
C MET A 626 86.03 164.24 24.63
N VAL A 627 85.90 163.67 23.48
CA VAL A 627 84.61 163.54 22.82
C VAL A 627 83.64 164.75 22.87
N GLU A 628 83.06 165.16 24.01
CA GLU A 628 82.08 166.28 24.05
C GLU A 628 82.71 167.70 23.95
N GLU A 629 83.87 167.96 24.57
CA GLU A 629 84.50 169.29 24.50
C GLU A 629 85.32 169.46 23.20
N GLU A 630 85.83 168.35 22.67
CA GLU A 630 86.37 168.24 21.32
C GLU A 630 85.26 168.44 20.26
N MET A 631 84.01 167.98 20.50
CA MET A 631 82.83 168.31 19.69
C MET A 631 82.42 169.80 19.77
N LYS A 632 82.80 170.55 20.82
CA LYS A 632 82.43 171.97 21.00
C LYS A 632 83.49 173.01 20.64
N ARG A 633 84.77 172.63 20.51
CA ARG A 633 85.71 173.35 19.61
C ARG A 633 85.04 173.63 18.25
N LEU A 634 84.20 172.70 17.79
CA LEU A 634 83.49 172.69 16.51
C LEU A 634 82.08 173.30 16.53
N GLU A 635 81.56 173.70 17.70
CA GLU A 635 80.33 174.51 17.85
C GLU A 635 80.52 175.93 18.38
N ARG A 636 81.79 176.30 18.56
CA ARG A 636 82.27 177.41 17.75
C ARG A 636 81.86 178.77 18.26
N GLU A 637 82.68 179.78 17.99
CA GLU A 637 82.80 180.36 16.65
C GLU A 637 81.46 180.66 15.93
N LYS A 638 80.29 180.22 16.42
CA LYS A 638 78.97 180.67 15.96
C LYS A 638 78.42 181.85 16.76
N ARG A 639 78.89 182.10 17.99
CA ARG A 639 78.35 183.21 18.82
C ARG A 639 79.37 184.05 19.60
N ARG A 640 80.66 183.86 19.35
CA ARG A 640 81.46 185.07 19.06
C ARG A 640 80.94 185.60 17.72
N LYS A 641 79.86 186.40 17.73
CA LYS A 641 79.30 187.24 16.64
C LYS A 641 77.88 187.63 16.97
#